data_AF-A0A2L0F484-F1
#
_entry.id   AF-A0A2L0F484-F1
#
_cell.length_a   1.000
_cell.length_b   1.000
_cell.length_c   1.000
_cell.angle_alpha   90.00
_cell.angle_beta   90.00
_cell.angle_gamma   90.00
#
_symmetry.space_group_name_H-M   'P 1'
#
loop_
_entity.id
_entity.type
_entity.pdbx_description
1 polymer ?
#
loop_
_entity_poly.entity_id
_entity_poly.type
_entity_poly.pdbx_seq_one_letter_code
_entity_poly.pdbx_strand_id
1 'polypeptide(L)'
;MDNLPLLAGHPYASFLDRVEKPARYAGGEVGSVVKDWAAVEARVCLAFPDVYDIGMSHLGFKILYKLLNDDPRTLAERCYTPWIDMEAELVKRGLPLVSLESARPLRDFDVVGFSLQFELTYTNILTMLHLGRVPLRAADRGEDDPLVIAGGPTATHPEPIAPFLDALVIGDGEEKATEIALAWVRLKRAGVPRRERLVAIARLGAIYVPSLYATRLDPDTGLEVVDRPLVAGIPFPIDRALVDLNKYPFPDESPAGGPEAIFDRMSIEIARGCTEGCRFCQAGMIYRPVRERDPEQIVDTVMRAVQKSGQDEVSLTALSTADVSCISPLIKKITDRLTAERISLGVSSLRAYGLEPELLDELKRVRATGLTFAPEAGTQRMRDVVNKNVTEEQLLETADRVFRRGWGKMKLYFMIGLPTETDEDVRGIVETGARAAGAGRKAAGKGKPVDVTVSVSTHVPKPHTPFQWAAMDTLAEVGRKQQLLKDTVRPYRAVTLKTHEAHASVLEGVFARGDRPLADVLERAWRGGARFDSWDDQLKLSVWEEAFASTGVDRSRYLGTLPVTARLPWDHIDVGLEEGFLAREYRKALQNRLSPPCGKVAGMFVHHTNLEDARADARRLVCYDCGVACDMTQMREERLTFLDRLGAHKRSLPVLSGAAGNPREAGAAAPREVSEAAPREVSEAAPREVSEAAPREGAEEPPRAGGEERAPRAQRIAPPKGRGGIRYRFQFEKTGPMALLGHLDVVRELPRVLRRVGAPMTFTAGFHPKPDMTFSPALSLGVISLDEYVDLRLERDIDPAGLDALVRAMTAASPRGLAFRGAVKLGPDDPALSKLIAGARYALAFARSAIGGDAEAILAARCSAALAAASLPIRREIDRLAKMVDVRQYLVRAEVGGPDVLAELARAGLAGDLVAIEVEVDIRGSGAVKSSEVAAVIAGEPGEPPGAIVPPPHRAVRLQLFGRTAAIGSAAPERFSLFDLDRARRVKQAPERAPSVALTAGAE
;
A
#
# COMPACT_ATOMS: atom_id res chain seq x y z
N MET A 1 -9.32 -33.17 4.14
CA MET A 1 -7.98 -33.82 4.18
C MET A 1 -7.03 -33.11 3.22
N ASP A 2 -7.27 -31.83 2.90
CA ASP A 2 -6.56 -31.06 1.86
C ASP A 2 -5.36 -30.24 2.38
N ASN A 3 -4.94 -30.48 3.61
CA ASN A 3 -3.71 -29.92 4.18
C ASN A 3 -2.52 -30.84 3.83
N LEU A 4 -2.18 -30.92 2.55
CA LEU A 4 -0.96 -31.55 2.03
C LEU A 4 0.27 -30.62 2.18
N PRO A 5 1.51 -31.19 2.08
CA PRO A 5 2.74 -30.65 2.64
C PRO A 5 3.15 -29.28 2.11
N LEU A 6 3.98 -28.60 2.90
CA LEU A 6 4.51 -27.26 2.67
C LEU A 6 4.96 -27.12 1.22
N LEU A 7 4.18 -26.40 0.39
CA LEU A 7 4.55 -26.16 -1.00
C LEU A 7 4.88 -27.47 -1.76
N ALA A 8 4.23 -28.59 -1.44
CA ALA A 8 4.53 -29.88 -2.04
C ALA A 8 4.36 -29.82 -3.56
N GLY A 9 5.45 -30.02 -4.29
CA GLY A 9 5.49 -29.86 -5.76
C GLY A 9 5.75 -28.43 -6.25
N HIS A 10 5.81 -27.43 -5.36
CA HIS A 10 6.21 -26.07 -5.72
C HIS A 10 7.71 -26.03 -6.02
N PRO A 11 8.13 -25.37 -7.12
CA PRO A 11 9.53 -25.38 -7.55
C PRO A 11 10.50 -24.72 -6.56
N TYR A 12 10.00 -23.81 -5.71
CA TYR A 12 10.86 -23.03 -4.80
C TYR A 12 10.97 -23.58 -3.37
N ALA A 13 10.20 -24.62 -3.03
CA ALA A 13 10.00 -25.05 -1.64
C ALA A 13 11.31 -25.36 -0.86
N SER A 14 12.33 -25.83 -1.58
CA SER A 14 13.61 -26.26 -1.00
C SER A 14 14.53 -25.12 -0.56
N PHE A 15 14.25 -23.87 -0.97
CA PHE A 15 15.14 -22.74 -0.68
C PHE A 15 14.45 -21.43 -0.30
N LEU A 16 13.12 -21.36 -0.25
CA LEU A 16 12.41 -20.13 0.13
C LEU A 16 12.84 -19.57 1.48
N ASP A 17 13.21 -20.41 2.45
CA ASP A 17 13.73 -19.97 3.75
C ASP A 17 15.05 -19.18 3.69
N ARG A 18 15.70 -19.13 2.51
CA ARG A 18 16.96 -18.42 2.27
C ARG A 18 16.77 -17.02 1.68
N VAL A 19 15.56 -16.65 1.29
CA VAL A 19 15.26 -15.35 0.68
C VAL A 19 14.46 -14.46 1.64
N GLU A 20 14.57 -13.16 1.45
CA GLU A 20 13.81 -12.15 2.17
C GLU A 20 12.33 -12.22 1.79
N LYS A 21 11.46 -12.13 2.81
CA LYS A 21 9.99 -12.17 2.67
C LYS A 21 9.51 -13.33 1.78
N PRO A 22 9.78 -14.59 2.14
CA PRO A 22 9.51 -15.76 1.31
C PRO A 22 8.05 -15.98 0.95
N ALA A 23 7.13 -15.49 1.78
CA ALA A 23 5.70 -15.58 1.53
C ALA A 23 5.25 -14.82 0.26
N ARG A 24 6.07 -13.91 -0.29
CA ARG A 24 5.84 -13.27 -1.61
C ARG A 24 5.68 -14.27 -2.76
N TYR A 25 6.23 -15.47 -2.60
CA TYR A 25 6.37 -16.46 -3.67
C TYR A 25 5.57 -17.74 -3.44
N ALA A 26 4.72 -17.76 -2.40
CA ALA A 26 4.05 -18.99 -1.95
C ALA A 26 2.59 -19.12 -2.41
N GLY A 27 1.92 -18.00 -2.68
CA GLY A 27 0.48 -17.96 -2.94
C GLY A 27 -0.38 -18.45 -1.77
N GLY A 28 -1.65 -18.75 -2.05
CA GLY A 28 -2.59 -19.33 -1.07
C GLY A 28 -3.36 -18.30 -0.22
N GLU A 29 -3.38 -17.04 -0.65
CA GLU A 29 -4.17 -15.98 -0.03
C GLU A 29 -5.67 -16.26 -0.14
N VAL A 30 -6.44 -15.81 0.85
CA VAL A 30 -7.91 -15.87 0.81
C VAL A 30 -8.42 -15.02 -0.34
N GLY A 31 -9.35 -15.54 -1.13
CA GLY A 31 -9.87 -14.85 -2.31
C GLY A 31 -9.02 -15.01 -3.57
N SER A 32 -7.95 -15.81 -3.53
CA SER A 32 -7.27 -16.27 -4.75
C SER A 32 -8.17 -17.24 -5.52
N VAL A 33 -8.29 -17.06 -6.83
CA VAL A 33 -9.08 -17.93 -7.71
C VAL A 33 -8.16 -18.93 -8.39
N VAL A 34 -8.41 -20.22 -8.16
CA VAL A 34 -7.70 -21.32 -8.83
C VAL A 34 -8.70 -22.08 -9.69
N LYS A 35 -8.47 -22.11 -11.01
CA LYS A 35 -9.31 -22.84 -11.98
C LYS A 35 -8.54 -24.03 -12.55
N ASP A 36 -9.27 -25.04 -13.01
CA ASP A 36 -8.69 -26.12 -13.80
C ASP A 36 -8.23 -25.58 -15.16
N TRP A 37 -6.93 -25.69 -15.43
CA TRP A 37 -6.30 -25.28 -16.70
C TRP A 37 -6.87 -26.00 -17.92
N ALA A 38 -7.37 -27.23 -17.76
CA ALA A 38 -7.97 -27.99 -18.85
C ALA A 38 -9.41 -27.56 -19.16
N ALA A 39 -10.09 -26.90 -18.20
CA ALA A 39 -11.49 -26.51 -18.32
C ALA A 39 -11.69 -25.12 -18.96
N VAL A 40 -10.63 -24.32 -19.13
CA VAL A 40 -10.70 -22.97 -19.69
C VAL A 40 -10.27 -22.92 -21.16
N GLU A 41 -10.75 -21.90 -21.85
CA GLU A 41 -10.35 -21.58 -23.21
C GLU A 41 -8.99 -20.88 -23.25
N ALA A 42 -8.80 -19.79 -22.50
CA ALA A 42 -7.55 -19.00 -22.51
C ALA A 42 -6.92 -18.84 -21.11
N ARG A 43 -5.60 -18.94 -21.05
CA ARG A 43 -4.80 -18.80 -19.82
C ARG A 43 -4.01 -17.50 -19.86
N VAL A 44 -4.25 -16.64 -18.88
CA VAL A 44 -3.61 -15.32 -18.77
C VAL A 44 -2.75 -15.24 -17.52
N CYS A 45 -1.48 -14.88 -17.68
CA CYS A 45 -0.63 -14.47 -16.58
C CYS A 45 -0.64 -12.94 -16.50
N LEU A 46 -1.21 -12.39 -15.43
CA LEU A 46 -1.09 -10.98 -15.08
C LEU A 46 0.24 -10.77 -14.37
N ALA A 47 1.21 -10.18 -15.06
CA ALA A 47 2.55 -9.90 -14.58
C ALA A 47 2.67 -8.45 -14.12
N PHE A 48 3.12 -8.22 -12.89
CA PHE A 48 3.40 -6.89 -12.38
C PHE A 48 4.92 -6.67 -12.30
N PRO A 49 5.48 -5.65 -12.98
CA PRO A 49 6.93 -5.45 -13.09
C PRO A 49 7.55 -4.80 -11.84
N ASP A 50 7.12 -5.24 -10.66
CA ASP A 50 7.67 -4.87 -9.35
C ASP A 50 7.36 -5.98 -8.33
N VAL A 51 7.82 -5.82 -7.09
CA VAL A 51 7.57 -6.77 -6.01
C VAL A 51 6.09 -6.88 -5.64
N TYR A 52 5.74 -8.04 -5.08
CA TYR A 52 4.40 -8.39 -4.60
C TYR A 52 3.75 -7.28 -3.76
N ASP A 53 4.47 -6.69 -2.80
CA ASP A 53 3.94 -5.73 -1.83
C ASP A 53 3.37 -4.47 -2.52
N ILE A 54 4.00 -4.07 -3.63
CA ILE A 54 3.58 -2.94 -4.47
C ILE A 54 2.44 -3.38 -5.39
N GLY A 55 2.64 -4.47 -6.13
CA GLY A 55 1.67 -4.92 -7.13
C GLY A 55 0.31 -5.33 -6.55
N MET A 56 0.27 -5.84 -5.31
CA MET A 56 -0.99 -6.12 -4.59
C MET A 56 -1.81 -4.87 -4.27
N SER A 57 -1.18 -3.70 -4.24
CA SER A 57 -1.86 -2.42 -4.03
C SER A 57 -2.43 -1.82 -5.32
N HIS A 58 -2.11 -2.39 -6.49
CA HIS A 58 -2.46 -1.83 -7.78
C HIS A 58 -3.93 -2.09 -8.19
N LEU A 59 -4.71 -1.02 -8.37
CA LEU A 59 -6.16 -1.10 -8.61
C LEU A 59 -6.51 -1.76 -9.95
N GLY A 60 -5.85 -1.35 -11.04
CA GLY A 60 -6.10 -1.94 -12.36
C GLY A 60 -5.79 -3.43 -12.42
N PHE A 61 -4.82 -3.88 -11.60
CA PHE A 61 -4.45 -5.29 -11.54
C PHE A 61 -5.56 -6.13 -10.88
N LYS A 62 -6.19 -5.59 -9.82
CA LYS A 62 -7.37 -6.20 -9.17
C LYS A 62 -8.57 -6.25 -10.11
N ILE A 63 -8.83 -5.18 -10.85
CA ILE A 63 -9.93 -5.11 -11.82
C ILE A 63 -9.77 -6.21 -12.87
N LEU A 64 -8.60 -6.28 -13.52
CA LEU A 64 -8.33 -7.28 -14.55
C LEU A 64 -8.34 -8.70 -14.01
N TYR A 65 -7.79 -8.94 -12.82
CA TYR A 65 -7.79 -10.25 -12.18
C TYR A 65 -9.21 -10.76 -11.93
N LYS A 66 -10.09 -9.90 -11.39
CA LYS A 66 -11.50 -10.26 -11.19
C LYS A 66 -12.21 -10.49 -12.52
N LEU A 67 -12.07 -9.56 -13.47
CA LEU A 67 -12.79 -9.62 -14.75
C LEU A 67 -12.47 -10.89 -15.54
N LEU A 68 -11.19 -11.26 -15.61
CA LEU A 68 -10.76 -12.50 -16.29
C LEU A 68 -11.14 -13.76 -15.49
N ASN A 69 -11.23 -13.70 -14.17
CA ASN A 69 -11.64 -14.87 -13.37
C ASN A 69 -13.16 -15.00 -13.20
N ASP A 70 -13.94 -13.95 -13.41
CA ASP A 70 -15.41 -14.02 -13.44
C ASP A 70 -15.91 -14.66 -14.76
N ASP A 71 -15.16 -14.53 -15.86
CA ASP A 71 -15.48 -15.23 -17.11
C ASP A 71 -15.07 -16.72 -17.01
N PRO A 72 -16.00 -17.68 -17.17
CA PRO A 72 -15.70 -19.11 -17.03
C PRO A 72 -14.74 -19.65 -18.11
N ARG A 73 -14.57 -18.93 -19.22
CA ARG A 73 -13.71 -19.34 -20.35
C ARG A 73 -12.24 -18.94 -20.14
N THR A 74 -11.93 -18.12 -19.15
CA THR A 74 -10.57 -17.65 -18.91
C THR A 74 -10.10 -18.01 -17.50
N LEU A 75 -8.80 -18.20 -17.33
CA LEU A 75 -8.16 -18.14 -16.01
C LEU A 75 -7.11 -17.04 -16.01
N ALA A 76 -7.03 -16.31 -14.90
CA ALA A 76 -6.00 -15.31 -14.67
C ALA A 76 -5.21 -15.66 -13.40
N GLU A 77 -3.89 -15.75 -13.54
CA GLU A 77 -2.96 -15.98 -12.44
C GLU A 77 -1.97 -14.81 -12.33
N ARG A 78 -1.45 -14.58 -11.12
CA ARG A 78 -0.61 -13.43 -10.80
C ARG A 78 0.86 -13.81 -10.80
N CYS A 79 1.70 -12.92 -11.30
CA CYS A 79 3.14 -13.03 -11.18
C CYS A 79 3.76 -11.65 -10.90
N TYR A 80 4.85 -11.62 -10.13
CA TYR A 80 5.55 -10.40 -9.71
C TYR A 80 7.04 -10.54 -9.99
N THR A 81 7.74 -9.42 -10.14
CA THR A 81 9.20 -9.47 -10.28
C THR A 81 9.82 -9.98 -8.98
N PRO A 82 10.65 -11.04 -9.01
CA PRO A 82 11.32 -11.52 -7.81
C PRO A 82 12.33 -10.49 -7.32
N TRP A 83 12.48 -10.38 -6.00
CA TRP A 83 13.56 -9.57 -5.42
C TRP A 83 14.94 -10.15 -5.78
N ILE A 84 15.99 -9.34 -5.63
CA ILE A 84 17.34 -9.65 -6.15
C ILE A 84 17.91 -10.99 -5.62
N ASP A 85 17.65 -11.30 -4.35
CA ASP A 85 18.08 -12.56 -3.73
C ASP A 85 17.33 -13.78 -4.29
N MET A 86 16.03 -13.64 -4.54
CA MET A 86 15.22 -14.66 -5.19
C MET A 86 15.60 -14.83 -6.67
N GLU A 87 15.83 -13.75 -7.42
CA GLU A 87 16.38 -13.81 -8.78
C GLU A 87 17.69 -14.61 -8.79
N ALA A 88 18.62 -14.30 -7.88
CA ALA A 88 19.89 -15.00 -7.78
C ALA A 88 19.72 -16.51 -7.51
N GLU A 89 18.80 -16.89 -6.62
CA GLU A 89 18.53 -18.29 -6.31
C GLU A 89 17.88 -19.04 -7.49
N LEU A 90 17.00 -18.39 -8.26
CA LEU A 90 16.38 -18.93 -9.48
C LEU A 90 17.41 -19.16 -10.58
N VAL A 91 18.24 -18.15 -10.86
CA VAL A 91 19.31 -18.23 -11.87
C VAL A 91 20.29 -19.34 -11.50
N LYS A 92 20.77 -19.37 -10.25
CA LYS A 92 21.70 -20.39 -9.76
C LYS A 92 21.17 -21.82 -9.92
N ARG A 93 19.86 -22.01 -9.85
CA ARG A 93 19.20 -23.33 -9.93
C ARG A 93 18.61 -23.64 -11.31
N GLY A 94 18.67 -22.70 -12.26
CA GLY A 94 18.03 -22.84 -13.56
C GLY A 94 16.49 -22.97 -13.49
N LEU A 95 15.88 -22.46 -12.42
CA LEU A 95 14.43 -22.54 -12.21
C LEU A 95 13.71 -21.36 -12.87
N PRO A 96 12.53 -21.58 -13.48
CA PRO A 96 11.76 -20.50 -14.09
C PRO A 96 11.06 -19.64 -13.03
N LEU A 97 10.74 -18.40 -13.39
CA LEU A 97 9.74 -17.60 -12.69
C LEU A 97 8.35 -18.18 -12.95
N VAL A 98 7.55 -18.33 -11.90
CA VAL A 98 6.21 -18.96 -11.94
C VAL A 98 5.10 -18.08 -11.34
N SER A 99 3.86 -18.38 -11.72
CA SER A 99 2.65 -17.76 -11.15
C SER A 99 2.38 -18.17 -9.70
N LEU A 100 1.62 -17.36 -8.95
CA LEU A 100 1.32 -17.62 -7.53
C LEU A 100 0.26 -18.71 -7.31
N GLU A 101 -0.76 -18.78 -8.17
CA GLU A 101 -1.91 -19.66 -7.98
C GLU A 101 -1.56 -21.14 -8.22
N SER A 102 -0.81 -21.42 -9.29
CA SER A 102 -0.53 -22.79 -9.73
C SER A 102 0.95 -23.12 -9.94
N ALA A 103 1.86 -22.16 -9.67
CA ALA A 103 3.29 -22.31 -9.88
C ALA A 103 3.67 -22.72 -11.32
N ARG A 104 3.00 -22.11 -12.31
CA ARG A 104 3.27 -22.33 -13.74
C ARG A 104 4.25 -21.27 -14.31
N PRO A 105 5.25 -21.69 -15.09
CA PRO A 105 6.11 -20.77 -15.83
C PRO A 105 5.34 -19.84 -16.77
N LEU A 106 5.81 -18.60 -16.96
CA LEU A 106 5.17 -17.63 -17.86
C LEU A 106 5.01 -18.15 -19.30
N ARG A 107 6.00 -18.87 -19.81
CA ARG A 107 5.95 -19.50 -21.14
C ARG A 107 4.81 -20.50 -21.35
N ASP A 108 4.19 -21.01 -20.28
CA ASP A 108 3.12 -22.01 -20.37
C ASP A 108 1.74 -21.34 -20.56
N PHE A 109 1.64 -20.01 -20.42
CA PHE A 109 0.40 -19.26 -20.61
C PHE A 109 0.16 -18.92 -22.09
N ASP A 110 -1.09 -18.62 -22.44
CA ASP A 110 -1.42 -18.13 -23.79
C ASP A 110 -1.09 -16.64 -23.94
N VAL A 111 -1.27 -15.89 -22.86
CA VAL A 111 -1.06 -14.44 -22.77
C VAL A 111 -0.31 -14.10 -21.48
N VAL A 112 0.73 -13.28 -21.58
CA VAL A 112 1.42 -12.64 -20.45
C VAL A 112 1.17 -11.13 -20.55
N GLY A 113 0.41 -10.58 -19.60
CA GLY A 113 0.01 -9.18 -19.58
C GLY A 113 0.77 -8.37 -18.52
N PHE A 114 1.46 -7.31 -18.94
CA PHE A 114 2.20 -6.40 -18.05
C PHE A 114 1.44 -5.10 -17.76
N SER A 115 1.51 -4.63 -16.52
CA SER A 115 1.02 -3.31 -16.11
C SER A 115 2.15 -2.28 -16.10
N LEU A 116 2.15 -1.35 -17.05
CA LEU A 116 3.15 -0.30 -17.21
C LEU A 116 2.73 0.98 -16.48
N GLN A 117 3.21 1.12 -15.25
CA GLN A 117 2.87 2.25 -14.38
C GLN A 117 3.78 3.46 -14.57
N PHE A 118 5.07 3.20 -14.74
CA PHE A 118 6.12 4.19 -14.96
C PHE A 118 7.36 3.49 -15.52
N GLU A 119 8.29 4.27 -16.08
CA GLU A 119 9.31 3.81 -17.02
C GLU A 119 10.47 3.08 -16.35
N LEU A 120 10.77 3.36 -15.08
CA LEU A 120 11.86 2.72 -14.35
C LEU A 120 11.59 1.25 -13.98
N THR A 121 10.43 0.71 -14.37
CA THR A 121 10.08 -0.72 -14.23
C THR A 121 10.46 -1.54 -15.45
N TYR A 122 10.95 -0.92 -16.54
CA TYR A 122 11.23 -1.60 -17.80
C TYR A 122 12.28 -2.71 -17.67
N THR A 123 13.32 -2.53 -16.85
CA THR A 123 14.32 -3.60 -16.60
C THR A 123 13.69 -4.81 -15.92
N ASN A 124 12.69 -4.60 -15.05
CA ASN A 124 11.98 -5.69 -14.37
C ASN A 124 11.15 -6.53 -15.35
N ILE A 125 10.57 -5.93 -16.39
CA ILE A 125 9.88 -6.67 -17.46
C ILE A 125 10.84 -7.65 -18.14
N LEU A 126 12.05 -7.19 -18.49
CA LEU A 126 13.08 -8.04 -19.10
C LEU A 126 13.48 -9.19 -18.16
N THR A 127 13.60 -8.92 -16.85
CA THR A 127 13.84 -9.96 -15.84
C THR A 127 12.73 -11.00 -15.81
N MET A 128 11.47 -10.57 -15.81
CA MET A 128 10.33 -11.48 -15.79
C MET A 128 10.24 -12.32 -17.08
N LEU A 129 10.49 -11.73 -18.26
CA LEU A 129 10.52 -12.47 -19.53
C LEU A 129 11.66 -13.51 -19.53
N HIS A 130 12.86 -13.09 -19.12
CA HIS A 130 14.03 -13.97 -19.05
C HIS A 130 13.80 -15.17 -18.12
N LEU A 131 13.43 -14.91 -16.86
CA LEU A 131 13.19 -15.96 -15.88
C LEU A 131 11.94 -16.78 -16.23
N GLY A 132 10.94 -16.15 -16.85
CA GLY A 132 9.72 -16.77 -17.35
C GLY A 132 9.93 -17.66 -18.58
N ARG A 133 11.15 -17.68 -19.14
CA ARG A 133 11.55 -18.40 -20.36
C ARG A 133 10.76 -17.99 -21.59
N VAL A 134 10.46 -16.70 -21.69
CA VAL A 134 9.82 -16.07 -22.86
C VAL A 134 10.91 -15.27 -23.60
N PRO A 135 11.04 -15.39 -24.94
CA PRO A 135 12.00 -14.58 -25.69
C PRO A 135 11.83 -13.07 -25.41
N LEU A 136 12.97 -12.40 -25.17
CA LEU A 136 12.99 -11.00 -24.76
C LEU A 136 12.36 -10.09 -25.82
N ARG A 137 12.87 -10.15 -27.04
CA ARG A 137 12.36 -9.33 -28.14
C ARG A 137 11.15 -9.99 -28.78
N ALA A 138 10.17 -9.18 -29.16
CA ALA A 138 8.98 -9.66 -29.86
C ALA A 138 9.33 -10.32 -31.21
N ALA A 139 10.39 -9.85 -31.87
CA ALA A 139 10.87 -10.42 -33.14
C ALA A 139 11.41 -11.86 -33.00
N ASP A 140 11.84 -12.27 -31.81
CA ASP A 140 12.38 -13.60 -31.55
C ASP A 140 11.31 -14.62 -31.13
N ARG A 141 10.03 -14.21 -31.03
CA ARG A 141 8.93 -15.07 -30.60
C ARG A 141 8.36 -15.89 -31.75
N GLY A 142 8.27 -17.20 -31.54
CA GLY A 142 7.68 -18.16 -32.45
C GLY A 142 6.15 -18.25 -32.36
N GLU A 143 5.60 -19.21 -33.09
CA GLU A 143 4.16 -19.48 -33.14
C GLU A 143 3.58 -19.95 -31.80
N ASP A 144 4.38 -20.69 -31.02
CA ASP A 144 3.97 -21.30 -29.75
C ASP A 144 4.17 -20.40 -28.53
N ASP A 145 5.03 -19.38 -28.62
CA ASP A 145 5.29 -18.45 -27.53
C ASP A 145 4.03 -17.66 -27.14
N PRO A 146 3.89 -17.28 -25.86
CA PRO A 146 2.78 -16.46 -25.39
C PRO A 146 2.68 -15.13 -26.16
N LEU A 147 1.47 -14.58 -26.20
CA LEU A 147 1.31 -13.17 -26.52
C LEU A 147 1.78 -12.34 -25.34
N VAL A 148 2.81 -11.50 -25.52
CA VAL A 148 3.23 -10.55 -24.50
C VAL A 148 2.53 -9.21 -24.76
N ILE A 149 1.56 -8.89 -23.92
CA ILE A 149 0.82 -7.63 -23.99
C ILE A 149 1.18 -6.73 -22.81
N ALA A 150 0.96 -5.44 -22.98
CA ALA A 150 1.04 -4.50 -21.87
C ALA A 150 -0.09 -3.45 -21.91
N GLY A 151 -0.36 -2.84 -20.77
CA GLY A 151 -1.31 -1.73 -20.66
C GLY A 151 -0.96 -0.84 -19.46
N GLY A 152 -1.77 0.17 -19.18
CA GLY A 152 -1.49 1.16 -18.14
C GLY A 152 -1.03 2.51 -18.71
N PRO A 153 -0.76 3.50 -17.86
CA PRO A 153 -0.52 4.88 -18.29
C PRO A 153 0.64 5.02 -19.29
N THR A 154 1.74 4.27 -19.12
CA THR A 154 2.88 4.41 -20.05
C THR A 154 2.73 3.68 -21.38
N ALA A 155 1.66 2.89 -21.54
CA ALA A 155 1.30 2.37 -22.86
C ALA A 155 1.00 3.49 -23.88
N THR A 156 0.73 4.72 -23.41
CA THR A 156 0.53 5.91 -24.24
C THR A 156 1.82 6.49 -24.84
N HIS A 157 2.99 6.01 -24.43
CA HIS A 157 4.30 6.43 -24.94
C HIS A 157 5.32 5.28 -24.87
N PRO A 158 5.08 4.15 -25.56
CA PRO A 158 5.75 2.90 -25.26
C PRO A 158 7.01 2.64 -26.09
N GLU A 159 7.38 3.54 -27.01
CA GLU A 159 8.42 3.27 -28.00
C GLU A 159 9.75 2.73 -27.42
N PRO A 160 10.23 3.17 -26.24
CA PRO A 160 11.45 2.60 -25.64
C PRO A 160 11.35 1.14 -25.20
N ILE A 161 10.14 0.64 -24.92
CA ILE A 161 9.88 -0.76 -24.53
C ILE A 161 9.19 -1.57 -25.64
N ALA A 162 8.73 -0.91 -26.71
CA ALA A 162 7.98 -1.51 -27.80
C ALA A 162 8.67 -2.74 -28.44
N PRO A 163 10.00 -2.80 -28.63
CA PRO A 163 10.66 -4.00 -29.18
C PRO A 163 10.53 -5.28 -28.33
N PHE A 164 10.13 -5.16 -27.06
CA PHE A 164 9.93 -6.29 -26.14
C PHE A 164 8.45 -6.70 -26.01
N LEU A 165 7.52 -6.00 -26.65
CA LEU A 165 6.08 -6.22 -26.50
C LEU A 165 5.46 -6.59 -27.85
N ASP A 166 4.52 -7.55 -27.85
CA ASP A 166 3.78 -7.89 -29.07
C ASP A 166 2.67 -6.88 -29.33
N ALA A 167 1.96 -6.47 -28.27
CA ALA A 167 0.85 -5.53 -28.36
C ALA A 167 0.70 -4.69 -27.09
N LEU A 168 0.10 -3.51 -27.22
CA LEU A 168 -0.20 -2.60 -26.12
C LEU A 168 -1.67 -2.19 -26.17
N VAL A 169 -2.36 -2.28 -25.03
CA VAL A 169 -3.72 -1.79 -24.87
C VAL A 169 -3.65 -0.32 -24.42
N ILE A 170 -4.25 0.56 -25.21
CA ILE A 170 -4.28 2.00 -24.96
C ILE A 170 -5.59 2.36 -24.24
N GLY A 171 -5.49 2.96 -23.07
CA GLY A 171 -6.66 3.37 -22.27
C GLY A 171 -7.16 2.27 -21.33
N ASP A 172 -8.47 2.13 -21.23
CA ASP A 172 -9.13 1.22 -20.29
C ASP A 172 -9.09 -0.24 -20.78
N GLY A 173 -8.65 -1.15 -19.91
CA GLY A 173 -8.40 -2.55 -20.27
C GLY A 173 -9.60 -3.50 -20.05
N GLU A 174 -10.63 -3.04 -19.34
CA GLU A 174 -11.73 -3.88 -18.86
C GLU A 174 -12.46 -4.64 -19.97
N GLU A 175 -12.78 -3.95 -21.07
CA GLU A 175 -13.44 -4.60 -22.23
C GLU A 175 -12.47 -5.45 -23.04
N LYS A 176 -11.24 -4.95 -23.22
CA LYS A 176 -10.27 -5.51 -24.16
C LYS A 176 -9.55 -6.76 -23.64
N ALA A 177 -9.35 -6.89 -22.33
CA ALA A 177 -8.56 -7.98 -21.75
C ALA A 177 -9.10 -9.38 -22.13
N THR A 178 -10.38 -9.64 -21.90
CA THR A 178 -11.01 -10.92 -22.24
C THR A 178 -11.16 -11.10 -23.75
N GLU A 179 -11.50 -10.03 -24.47
CA GLU A 179 -11.66 -10.05 -25.94
C GLU A 179 -10.36 -10.49 -26.63
N ILE A 180 -9.23 -9.87 -26.28
CA ILE A 180 -7.91 -10.17 -26.84
C ILE A 180 -7.50 -11.61 -26.51
N ALA A 181 -7.64 -12.02 -25.24
CA ALA A 181 -7.19 -13.35 -24.81
C ALA A 181 -7.92 -14.47 -25.56
N LEU A 182 -9.25 -14.37 -25.69
CA LEU A 182 -10.04 -15.35 -26.41
C LEU A 182 -9.77 -15.31 -27.92
N ALA A 183 -9.69 -14.13 -28.53
CA ALA A 183 -9.39 -13.98 -29.95
C ALA A 183 -8.02 -14.60 -30.31
N TRP A 184 -6.99 -14.30 -29.50
CA TRP A 184 -5.65 -14.83 -29.68
C TRP A 184 -5.62 -16.36 -29.66
N VAL A 185 -6.24 -16.96 -28.65
CA VAL A 185 -6.24 -18.42 -28.48
C VAL A 185 -7.03 -19.12 -29.57
N ARG A 186 -8.20 -18.59 -29.96
CA ARG A 186 -9.02 -19.15 -31.05
C ARG A 186 -8.25 -19.18 -32.36
N LEU A 187 -7.60 -18.07 -32.71
CA LEU A 187 -6.81 -17.99 -33.94
C LEU A 187 -5.57 -18.90 -33.87
N LYS A 188 -4.91 -19.00 -32.71
CA LYS A 188 -3.78 -19.93 -32.49
C LYS A 188 -4.23 -21.38 -32.74
N ARG A 189 -5.36 -21.80 -32.15
CA ARG A 189 -5.93 -23.14 -32.32
C ARG A 189 -6.38 -23.43 -33.75
N ALA A 190 -6.79 -22.40 -34.49
CA ALA A 190 -7.13 -22.50 -35.91
C ALA A 190 -5.90 -22.56 -36.83
N GLY A 191 -4.66 -22.52 -36.28
CA GLY A 191 -3.43 -22.57 -37.07
C GLY A 191 -3.09 -21.28 -37.80
N VAL A 192 -3.69 -20.14 -37.40
CA VAL A 192 -3.42 -18.84 -38.03
C VAL A 192 -2.00 -18.36 -37.65
N PRO A 193 -1.16 -17.97 -38.62
CA PRO A 193 0.20 -17.50 -38.35
C PRO A 193 0.23 -16.31 -37.37
N ARG A 194 1.25 -16.24 -36.51
CA ARG A 194 1.40 -15.22 -35.45
C ARG A 194 1.17 -13.81 -35.98
N ARG A 195 1.79 -13.48 -37.12
CA ARG A 195 1.64 -12.17 -37.75
C ARG A 195 0.19 -11.83 -38.08
N GLU A 196 -0.58 -12.78 -38.60
CA GLU A 196 -2.00 -12.58 -38.93
C GLU A 196 -2.86 -12.49 -37.67
N ARG A 197 -2.50 -13.22 -36.60
CA ARG A 197 -3.13 -13.07 -35.28
C ARG A 197 -2.92 -11.66 -34.71
N LEU A 198 -1.71 -11.12 -34.84
CA LEU A 198 -1.38 -9.75 -34.42
C LEU A 198 -2.18 -8.70 -35.22
N VAL A 199 -2.34 -8.90 -36.53
CA VAL A 199 -3.20 -8.04 -37.36
C VAL A 199 -4.66 -8.12 -36.90
N ALA A 200 -5.16 -9.32 -36.58
CA ALA A 200 -6.53 -9.51 -36.13
C ALA A 200 -6.81 -8.80 -34.80
N ILE A 201 -5.91 -8.90 -33.81
CA ILE A 201 -6.09 -8.19 -32.54
C ILE A 201 -5.96 -6.67 -32.72
N ALA A 202 -5.06 -6.18 -33.59
CA ALA A 202 -4.92 -4.74 -33.87
C ALA A 202 -6.22 -4.12 -34.44
N ARG A 203 -6.99 -4.91 -35.20
CA ARG A 203 -8.28 -4.50 -35.78
C ARG A 203 -9.41 -4.40 -34.75
N LEU A 204 -9.24 -4.91 -33.53
CA LEU A 204 -10.24 -4.74 -32.46
C LEU A 204 -10.27 -3.30 -31.92
N GLY A 205 -9.36 -2.43 -32.38
CA GLY A 205 -9.23 -1.04 -31.93
C GLY A 205 -8.56 -0.95 -30.56
N ALA A 206 -8.04 0.24 -30.24
CA ALA A 206 -7.32 0.52 -29.00
C ALA A 206 -6.10 -0.36 -28.68
N ILE A 207 -5.59 -1.06 -29.69
CA ILE A 207 -4.45 -1.96 -29.55
C ILE A 207 -3.37 -1.53 -30.53
N TYR A 208 -2.24 -1.10 -29.98
CA TYR A 208 -1.04 -0.79 -30.74
C TYR A 208 -0.15 -2.03 -30.84
N VAL A 209 0.17 -2.45 -32.07
CA VAL A 209 1.08 -3.57 -32.36
C VAL A 209 2.32 -3.00 -33.06
N PRO A 210 3.45 -2.80 -32.36
CA PRO A 210 4.60 -2.06 -32.89
C PRO A 210 5.16 -2.58 -34.22
N SER A 211 5.11 -3.90 -34.42
CA SER A 211 5.62 -4.58 -35.63
C SER A 211 4.77 -4.33 -36.89
N LEU A 212 3.60 -3.70 -36.76
CA LEU A 212 2.69 -3.40 -37.87
C LEU A 212 2.82 -1.95 -38.37
N TYR A 213 3.81 -1.19 -37.89
CA TYR A 213 4.03 0.19 -38.30
C TYR A 213 5.48 0.42 -38.72
N ALA A 214 5.66 1.23 -39.76
CA ALA A 214 6.96 1.75 -40.15
C ALA A 214 7.34 2.94 -39.26
N THR A 215 8.63 3.20 -39.14
CA THR A 215 9.18 4.37 -38.44
C THR A 215 10.01 5.22 -39.40
N ARG A 216 10.25 6.47 -39.02
CA ARG A 216 11.18 7.39 -39.69
C ARG A 216 11.84 8.32 -38.67
N LEU A 217 12.94 8.96 -39.04
CA LEU A 217 13.51 10.04 -38.23
C LEU A 217 12.73 11.34 -38.47
N ASP A 218 12.34 12.01 -37.39
CA ASP A 218 11.81 13.36 -37.42
C ASP A 218 12.94 14.35 -37.77
N PRO A 219 12.77 15.25 -38.77
CA PRO A 219 13.84 16.12 -39.24
C PRO A 219 14.28 17.18 -38.22
N ASP A 220 13.40 17.56 -37.28
CA ASP A 220 13.65 18.65 -36.34
C ASP A 220 14.33 18.16 -35.06
N THR A 221 13.97 16.96 -34.60
CA THR A 221 14.48 16.36 -33.35
C THR A 221 15.46 15.22 -33.58
N GLY A 222 15.49 14.71 -34.81
CA GLY A 222 16.12 13.44 -35.17
C GLY A 222 15.36 12.22 -34.68
N LEU A 223 14.42 12.33 -33.71
CA LEU A 223 13.79 11.20 -32.99
C LEU A 223 13.11 10.23 -33.94
N GLU A 224 13.21 8.93 -33.65
CA GLU A 224 12.47 7.91 -34.37
C GLU A 224 11.00 8.00 -34.00
N VAL A 225 10.16 8.24 -35.00
CA VAL A 225 8.70 8.39 -34.86
C VAL A 225 7.97 7.38 -35.71
N VAL A 226 6.84 6.89 -35.20
CA VAL A 226 5.96 5.96 -35.93
C VAL A 226 5.34 6.72 -37.10
N ASP A 227 5.52 6.21 -38.32
CA ASP A 227 5.19 6.92 -39.55
C ASP A 227 3.82 6.57 -40.11
N ARG A 228 3.60 5.28 -40.39
CA ARG A 228 2.42 4.76 -41.08
C ARG A 228 2.22 3.26 -40.82
N PRO A 229 1.00 2.74 -40.95
CA PRO A 229 0.75 1.30 -40.89
C PRO A 229 1.38 0.57 -42.09
N LEU A 230 1.81 -0.67 -41.85
CA LEU A 230 2.35 -1.60 -42.84
C LEU A 230 1.27 -2.50 -43.46
N VAL A 231 0.08 -2.53 -42.87
CA VAL A 231 -1.05 -3.38 -43.28
C VAL A 231 -2.31 -2.52 -43.38
N ALA A 232 -3.12 -2.77 -44.41
CA ALA A 232 -4.37 -2.06 -44.62
C ALA A 232 -5.43 -2.39 -43.54
N GLY A 233 -6.19 -1.36 -43.15
CA GLY A 233 -7.28 -1.47 -42.18
C GLY A 233 -6.83 -1.55 -40.72
N ILE A 234 -5.58 -1.17 -40.43
CA ILE A 234 -5.11 -0.97 -39.05
C ILE A 234 -5.25 0.53 -38.70
N PRO A 235 -5.74 0.88 -37.49
CA PRO A 235 -5.90 2.28 -37.07
C PRO A 235 -4.60 3.09 -37.14
N PHE A 236 -4.70 4.33 -37.61
CA PHE A 236 -3.61 5.31 -37.52
C PHE A 236 -4.21 6.73 -37.56
N PRO A 237 -4.15 7.50 -36.47
CA PRO A 237 -3.58 7.16 -35.16
C PRO A 237 -4.33 6.01 -34.45
N ILE A 238 -3.75 5.49 -33.37
CA ILE A 238 -4.38 4.47 -32.53
C ILE A 238 -5.21 5.17 -31.46
N ASP A 239 -6.53 5.02 -31.53
CA ASP A 239 -7.45 5.54 -30.52
C ASP A 239 -7.28 4.82 -29.17
N ARG A 240 -7.65 5.46 -28.06
CA ARG A 240 -7.75 4.78 -26.75
C ARG A 240 -9.12 4.14 -26.52
N ALA A 241 -9.15 3.08 -25.73
CA ALA A 241 -10.38 2.55 -25.16
C ALA A 241 -10.85 3.41 -23.98
N LEU A 242 -12.14 3.69 -23.92
CA LEU A 242 -12.81 4.33 -22.79
C LEU A 242 -14.06 3.50 -22.44
N VAL A 243 -14.17 3.06 -21.20
CA VAL A 243 -15.32 2.27 -20.73
C VAL A 243 -16.27 3.09 -19.87
N ASP A 244 -17.55 2.70 -19.85
CA ASP A 244 -18.45 3.12 -18.78
C ASP A 244 -18.09 2.35 -17.50
N LEU A 245 -17.59 3.06 -16.49
CA LEU A 245 -17.15 2.45 -15.22
C LEU A 245 -18.29 1.72 -14.50
N ASN A 246 -19.56 2.11 -14.74
CA ASN A 246 -20.71 1.52 -14.08
C ASN A 246 -21.15 0.18 -14.71
N LYS A 247 -20.67 -0.13 -15.93
CA LYS A 247 -20.79 -1.47 -16.54
C LYS A 247 -19.76 -2.46 -15.99
N TYR A 248 -18.71 -1.96 -15.35
CA TYR A 248 -17.63 -2.75 -14.78
C TYR A 248 -17.45 -2.39 -13.29
N PRO A 249 -18.33 -2.90 -12.40
CA PRO A 249 -18.24 -2.62 -10.96
C PRO A 249 -16.85 -2.93 -10.41
N PHE A 250 -16.40 -2.11 -9.46
CA PHE A 250 -15.09 -2.32 -8.84
C PHE A 250 -15.07 -3.64 -8.06
N PRO A 251 -13.95 -4.40 -8.06
CA PRO A 251 -13.85 -5.66 -7.34
C PRO A 251 -14.14 -5.52 -5.84
N ASP A 252 -15.09 -6.32 -5.36
CA ASP A 252 -15.37 -6.53 -3.93
C ASP A 252 -14.66 -7.78 -3.36
N GLU A 253 -13.96 -8.52 -4.22
CA GLU A 253 -13.13 -9.66 -3.88
C GLU A 253 -11.74 -9.45 -4.45
N SER A 254 -10.73 -9.55 -3.60
CA SER A 254 -9.32 -9.47 -3.96
C SER A 254 -8.54 -10.39 -3.01
N PRO A 255 -7.47 -11.04 -3.48
CA PRO A 255 -6.61 -11.84 -2.62
C PRO A 255 -6.14 -11.04 -1.40
N ALA A 256 -6.28 -11.63 -0.21
CA ALA A 256 -5.95 -11.02 1.09
C ALA A 256 -5.40 -12.06 2.07
N GLY A 257 -4.74 -11.61 3.14
CA GLY A 257 -4.15 -12.49 4.15
C GLY A 257 -2.83 -13.15 3.73
N GLY A 258 -2.17 -12.59 2.72
CA GLY A 258 -0.76 -12.86 2.41
C GLY A 258 0.19 -11.88 3.13
N PRO A 259 1.43 -11.71 2.63
CA PRO A 259 2.36 -10.69 3.13
C PRO A 259 1.73 -9.29 3.11
N GLU A 260 2.12 -8.45 4.07
CA GLU A 260 1.71 -7.04 4.12
C GLU A 260 2.02 -6.31 2.81
N ALA A 261 0.97 -5.82 2.15
CA ALA A 261 1.09 -4.90 1.03
C ALA A 261 1.46 -3.48 1.50
N ILE A 262 2.03 -2.66 0.61
CA ILE A 262 2.38 -1.26 0.93
C ILE A 262 1.16 -0.48 1.40
N PHE A 263 0.00 -0.73 0.79
CA PHE A 263 -1.30 -0.24 1.27
C PHE A 263 -2.19 -1.42 1.64
N ASP A 264 -1.97 -2.00 2.82
CA ASP A 264 -2.73 -3.14 3.36
C ASP A 264 -4.12 -2.73 3.89
N ARG A 265 -4.96 -2.24 2.96
CA ARG A 265 -6.33 -1.76 3.17
C ARG A 265 -7.17 -1.96 1.92
N MET A 266 -8.48 -1.82 2.06
CA MET A 266 -9.40 -2.02 0.95
C MET A 266 -9.51 -0.73 0.14
N SER A 267 -8.66 -0.58 -0.87
CA SER A 267 -8.66 0.59 -1.75
C SER A 267 -9.66 0.43 -2.91
N ILE A 268 -10.64 1.32 -2.99
CA ILE A 268 -11.72 1.31 -4.00
C ILE A 268 -11.62 2.56 -4.88
N GLU A 269 -11.53 2.36 -6.20
CA GLU A 269 -11.59 3.44 -7.18
C GLU A 269 -13.01 3.99 -7.23
N ILE A 270 -13.20 5.29 -7.00
CA ILE A 270 -14.54 5.94 -7.03
C ILE A 270 -14.76 6.78 -8.29
N ALA A 271 -13.69 7.17 -8.98
CA ALA A 271 -13.74 7.92 -10.24
C ALA A 271 -12.43 7.74 -11.01
N ARG A 272 -12.50 7.87 -12.34
CA ARG A 272 -11.34 7.86 -13.25
C ARG A 272 -11.27 9.17 -14.02
N GLY A 273 -10.06 9.72 -14.16
CA GLY A 273 -9.84 11.06 -14.70
C GLY A 273 -9.81 12.15 -13.62
N CYS A 274 -9.48 13.38 -14.04
CA CYS A 274 -9.42 14.54 -13.16
C CYS A 274 -10.04 15.77 -13.85
N THR A 275 -10.81 16.58 -13.11
CA THR A 275 -11.45 17.79 -13.64
C THR A 275 -10.44 18.91 -13.93
N GLU A 276 -9.19 18.70 -13.51
CA GLU A 276 -8.18 19.73 -13.38
C GLU A 276 -7.20 19.69 -14.55
N GLY A 277 -6.73 20.86 -14.97
CA GLY A 277 -5.90 21.03 -16.16
C GLY A 277 -4.42 21.23 -15.87
N CYS A 278 -3.86 20.57 -14.85
CA CYS A 278 -2.46 20.80 -14.45
C CYS A 278 -1.50 20.42 -15.60
N ARG A 279 -0.65 21.37 -16.01
CA ARG A 279 0.14 21.30 -17.25
C ARG A 279 1.32 20.31 -17.25
N PHE A 280 1.68 19.83 -16.07
CA PHE A 280 2.69 18.77 -15.88
C PHE A 280 2.07 17.37 -15.73
N CYS A 281 0.76 17.27 -15.51
CA CYS A 281 0.14 16.04 -15.04
C CYS A 281 -0.38 15.20 -16.20
N GLN A 282 0.36 14.16 -16.57
CA GLN A 282 -0.04 13.21 -17.62
C GLN A 282 -1.39 12.55 -17.32
N ALA A 283 -1.59 12.05 -16.10
CA ALA A 283 -2.85 11.43 -15.67
C ALA A 283 -4.05 12.39 -15.82
N GLY A 284 -3.83 13.70 -15.63
CA GLY A 284 -4.86 14.72 -15.83
C GLY A 284 -5.25 14.95 -17.29
N MET A 285 -4.49 14.40 -18.24
CA MET A 285 -4.72 14.52 -19.68
C MET A 285 -5.18 13.18 -20.28
N ILE A 286 -4.44 12.09 -20.05
CA ILE A 286 -4.69 10.79 -20.69
C ILE A 286 -5.96 10.07 -20.22
N TYR A 287 -6.50 10.43 -19.05
CA TYR A 287 -7.73 9.84 -18.50
C TYR A 287 -8.98 10.69 -18.70
N ARG A 288 -8.90 11.80 -19.44
CA ARG A 288 -10.10 12.62 -19.75
C ARG A 288 -11.08 11.84 -20.63
N PRO A 289 -12.40 12.04 -20.50
CA PRO A 289 -13.10 12.87 -19.51
C PRO A 289 -13.18 12.20 -18.13
N VAL A 290 -13.54 12.98 -17.11
CA VAL A 290 -13.83 12.45 -15.76
C VAL A 290 -15.07 11.58 -15.81
N ARG A 291 -14.98 10.39 -15.20
CA ARG A 291 -16.07 9.43 -15.09
C ARG A 291 -16.17 8.99 -13.64
N GLU A 292 -17.33 9.23 -13.03
CA GLU A 292 -17.61 8.84 -11.64
C GLU A 292 -18.33 7.49 -11.60
N ARG A 293 -18.06 6.69 -10.57
CA ARG A 293 -18.86 5.48 -10.30
C ARG A 293 -20.12 5.83 -9.52
N ASP A 294 -21.15 5.02 -9.71
CA ASP A 294 -22.39 5.13 -8.97
C ASP A 294 -22.13 5.02 -7.45
N PRO A 295 -22.59 6.00 -6.65
CA PRO A 295 -22.30 6.04 -5.22
C PRO A 295 -22.94 4.90 -4.42
N GLU A 296 -24.07 4.35 -4.87
CA GLU A 296 -24.68 3.19 -4.21
C GLU A 296 -23.89 1.92 -4.51
N GLN A 297 -23.42 1.75 -5.76
CA GLN A 297 -22.49 0.67 -6.09
C GLN A 297 -21.20 0.77 -5.27
N ILE A 298 -20.68 1.98 -5.03
CA ILE A 298 -19.52 2.19 -4.15
C ILE A 298 -19.85 1.72 -2.73
N VAL A 299 -20.95 2.17 -2.13
CA VAL A 299 -21.35 1.77 -0.76
C VAL A 299 -21.45 0.25 -0.65
N ASP A 300 -22.13 -0.38 -1.59
CA ASP A 300 -22.35 -1.84 -1.58
C ASP A 300 -21.03 -2.60 -1.78
N THR A 301 -20.17 -2.12 -2.68
CA THR A 301 -18.83 -2.69 -2.89
C THR A 301 -18.00 -2.58 -1.62
N VAL A 302 -17.99 -1.43 -0.93
CA VAL A 302 -17.26 -1.25 0.32
C VAL A 302 -17.73 -2.27 1.37
N MET A 303 -19.05 -2.39 1.58
CA MET A 303 -19.60 -3.28 2.61
C MET A 303 -19.23 -4.74 2.32
N ARG A 304 -19.40 -5.19 1.07
CA ARG A 304 -19.03 -6.57 0.68
C ARG A 304 -17.52 -6.80 0.77
N ALA A 305 -16.72 -5.85 0.33
CA ALA A 305 -15.26 -5.98 0.30
C ALA A 305 -14.66 -6.09 1.71
N VAL A 306 -15.14 -5.28 2.65
CA VAL A 306 -14.79 -5.40 4.06
C VAL A 306 -15.19 -6.78 4.60
N GLN A 307 -16.44 -7.19 4.38
CA GLN A 307 -16.95 -8.45 4.92
C GLN A 307 -16.15 -9.65 4.40
N LYS A 308 -15.85 -9.67 3.09
CA LYS A 308 -15.15 -10.78 2.43
C LYS A 308 -13.65 -10.79 2.73
N SER A 309 -13.00 -9.64 2.82
CA SER A 309 -11.56 -9.56 3.12
C SER A 309 -11.24 -9.65 4.61
N GLY A 310 -12.14 -9.13 5.47
CA GLY A 310 -11.95 -8.95 6.90
C GLY A 310 -11.08 -7.73 7.27
N GLN A 311 -10.66 -6.91 6.30
CA GLN A 311 -9.83 -5.72 6.55
C GLN A 311 -10.56 -4.69 7.43
N ASP A 312 -9.77 -3.92 8.18
CA ASP A 312 -10.25 -2.89 9.11
C ASP A 312 -10.01 -1.46 8.66
N GLU A 313 -9.47 -1.29 7.46
CA GLU A 313 -9.35 -0.01 6.79
C GLU A 313 -9.85 -0.13 5.35
N VAL A 314 -10.64 0.86 4.93
CA VAL A 314 -11.08 1.09 3.55
C VAL A 314 -10.50 2.42 3.10
N SER A 315 -10.09 2.55 1.84
CA SER A 315 -9.70 3.84 1.25
C SER A 315 -10.44 4.12 -0.04
N LEU A 316 -11.11 5.27 -0.12
CA LEU A 316 -11.64 5.76 -1.39
C LEU A 316 -10.52 6.44 -2.19
N THR A 317 -10.40 6.09 -3.46
CA THR A 317 -9.28 6.51 -4.32
C THR A 317 -9.77 7.09 -5.65
N ALA A 318 -9.25 8.26 -6.01
CA ALA A 318 -9.38 8.90 -7.32
C ALA A 318 -8.18 9.84 -7.53
N LEU A 319 -8.00 10.35 -8.76
CA LEU A 319 -6.98 11.38 -9.03
C LEU A 319 -7.27 12.68 -8.27
N SER A 320 -8.55 12.99 -8.04
CA SER A 320 -8.98 14.08 -7.17
C SER A 320 -10.28 13.71 -6.44
N THR A 321 -10.15 13.10 -5.27
CA THR A 321 -11.28 12.64 -4.46
C THR A 321 -12.21 13.76 -4.02
N ALA A 322 -11.66 14.96 -3.75
CA ALA A 322 -12.43 16.13 -3.35
C ALA A 322 -13.32 16.70 -4.47
N ASP A 323 -13.01 16.37 -5.73
CA ASP A 323 -13.77 16.81 -6.90
C ASP A 323 -14.87 15.82 -7.30
N VAL A 324 -15.03 14.70 -6.58
CA VAL A 324 -16.13 13.76 -6.83
C VAL A 324 -17.45 14.40 -6.39
N SER A 325 -18.43 14.41 -7.28
CA SER A 325 -19.65 15.21 -7.16
C SER A 325 -20.45 14.96 -5.87
N CYS A 326 -20.40 13.75 -5.34
CA CYS A 326 -21.16 13.34 -4.16
C CYS A 326 -20.27 12.95 -2.95
N ILE A 327 -19.03 13.43 -2.88
CA ILE A 327 -18.04 12.96 -1.90
C ILE A 327 -18.49 13.07 -0.43
N SER A 328 -19.01 14.23 -0.01
CA SER A 328 -19.47 14.44 1.38
C SER A 328 -20.59 13.48 1.80
N PRO A 329 -21.74 13.41 1.09
CA PRO A 329 -22.80 12.47 1.46
C PRO A 329 -22.38 11.00 1.32
N LEU A 330 -21.50 10.67 0.37
CA LEU A 330 -20.95 9.32 0.21
C LEU A 330 -20.11 8.90 1.41
N ILE A 331 -19.14 9.71 1.84
CA ILE A 331 -18.29 9.45 3.01
C ILE A 331 -19.15 9.25 4.25
N LYS A 332 -20.16 10.10 4.45
CA LYS A 332 -21.09 9.99 5.56
C LYS A 332 -21.87 8.67 5.54
N LYS A 333 -22.51 8.32 4.41
CA LYS A 333 -23.28 7.07 4.26
C LYS A 333 -22.41 5.83 4.53
N ILE A 334 -21.15 5.83 4.08
CA ILE A 334 -20.19 4.76 4.36
C ILE A 334 -19.79 4.75 5.84
N THR A 335 -19.44 5.90 6.41
CA THR A 335 -18.97 6.02 7.80
C THR A 335 -20.04 5.60 8.81
N ASP A 336 -21.29 5.97 8.57
CA ASP A 336 -22.44 5.58 9.40
C ASP A 336 -22.58 4.04 9.47
N ARG A 337 -22.25 3.32 8.38
CA ARG A 337 -22.25 1.85 8.36
C ARG A 337 -20.98 1.25 8.98
N LEU A 338 -19.80 1.78 8.65
CA LEU A 338 -18.51 1.25 9.13
C LEU A 338 -18.25 1.49 10.63
N THR A 339 -18.82 2.56 11.20
CA THR A 339 -18.61 2.91 12.62
C THR A 339 -19.10 1.82 13.56
N ALA A 340 -20.21 1.16 13.23
CA ALA A 340 -20.76 0.04 14.01
C ALA A 340 -19.77 -1.12 14.11
N GLU A 341 -18.95 -1.32 13.08
CA GLU A 341 -17.98 -2.41 12.97
C GLU A 341 -16.53 -1.98 13.31
N ARG A 342 -16.34 -0.71 13.70
CA ARG A 342 -15.05 -0.08 14.05
C ARG A 342 -14.00 -0.17 12.94
N ILE A 343 -14.43 0.02 11.69
CA ILE A 343 -13.56 0.04 10.51
C ILE A 343 -13.23 1.49 10.15
N SER A 344 -11.96 1.77 9.81
CA SER A 344 -11.53 3.09 9.36
C SER A 344 -11.82 3.33 7.88
N LEU A 345 -12.26 4.55 7.53
CA LEU A 345 -12.40 5.04 6.16
C LEU A 345 -11.37 6.12 5.81
N GLY A 346 -10.26 5.74 5.17
CA GLY A 346 -9.33 6.66 4.57
C GLY A 346 -9.84 7.26 3.25
N VAL A 347 -9.27 8.39 2.87
CA VAL A 347 -9.46 9.00 1.54
C VAL A 347 -8.11 9.40 1.00
N SER A 348 -7.80 8.90 -0.19
CA SER A 348 -6.54 9.21 -0.88
C SER A 348 -6.67 10.52 -1.66
N SER A 349 -5.55 11.23 -1.87
CA SER A 349 -5.47 12.39 -2.77
C SER A 349 -6.49 13.50 -2.49
N LEU A 350 -6.64 13.87 -1.21
CA LEU A 350 -7.47 15.02 -0.85
C LEU A 350 -6.79 16.32 -1.28
N ARG A 351 -7.31 16.95 -2.35
CA ARG A 351 -7.20 18.40 -2.50
C ARG A 351 -8.08 19.03 -1.42
N ALA A 352 -7.60 19.05 -0.18
CA ALA A 352 -8.46 19.41 0.94
C ALA A 352 -8.78 20.93 1.03
N TYR A 353 -8.27 21.70 0.05
CA TYR A 353 -8.76 23.03 -0.27
C TYR A 353 -10.26 22.90 -0.61
N GLY A 354 -11.15 23.60 0.12
CA GLY A 354 -12.58 23.54 -0.16
C GLY A 354 -13.37 22.37 0.44
N LEU A 355 -12.77 21.50 1.26
CA LEU A 355 -13.59 20.55 2.03
C LEU A 355 -14.43 21.28 3.08
N GLU A 356 -15.67 20.86 3.19
CA GLU A 356 -16.59 21.33 4.22
C GLU A 356 -16.05 21.01 5.64
N PRO A 357 -16.24 21.92 6.61
CA PRO A 357 -15.93 21.69 8.02
C PRO A 357 -16.32 20.32 8.55
N GLU A 358 -17.51 19.86 8.15
CA GLU A 358 -18.13 18.61 8.54
C GLU A 358 -17.34 17.39 8.07
N LEU A 359 -16.82 17.43 6.84
CA LEU A 359 -15.99 16.36 6.30
C LEU A 359 -14.66 16.27 7.05
N LEU A 360 -14.03 17.39 7.38
CA LEU A 360 -12.82 17.38 8.21
C LEU A 360 -13.10 16.78 9.60
N ASP A 361 -14.28 17.03 10.16
CA ASP A 361 -14.66 16.46 11.46
C ASP A 361 -14.90 14.94 11.37
N GLU A 362 -15.50 14.45 10.28
CA GLU A 362 -15.62 13.01 9.99
C GLU A 362 -14.23 12.36 9.79
N LEU A 363 -13.33 12.98 9.03
CA LEU A 363 -11.97 12.46 8.81
C LEU A 363 -11.15 12.38 10.10
N LYS A 364 -11.41 13.26 11.07
CA LYS A 364 -10.80 13.18 12.39
C LYS A 364 -11.23 11.93 13.17
N ARG A 365 -12.47 11.45 12.97
CA ARG A 365 -12.93 10.17 13.57
C ARG A 365 -12.12 8.98 13.07
N VAL A 366 -11.57 9.10 11.87
CA VAL A 366 -10.79 8.04 11.20
C VAL A 366 -9.29 8.06 11.54
N ARG A 367 -8.84 8.94 12.43
CA ARG A 367 -7.49 8.88 13.03
C ARG A 367 -6.31 9.04 12.06
N ALA A 368 -6.42 9.91 11.05
CA ALA A 368 -5.23 10.36 10.32
C ALA A 368 -4.29 11.15 11.26
N THR A 369 -3.00 10.79 11.33
CA THR A 369 -1.99 11.46 12.18
C THR A 369 -1.54 12.82 11.66
N GLY A 370 -1.83 13.09 10.38
CA GLY A 370 -1.62 14.36 9.69
C GLY A 370 -2.28 14.33 8.32
N LEU A 371 -2.40 15.49 7.68
CA LEU A 371 -3.00 15.62 6.35
C LEU A 371 -1.95 16.05 5.32
N THR A 372 -2.06 15.49 4.11
CA THR A 372 -1.12 15.75 3.03
C THR A 372 -1.82 16.52 1.92
N PHE A 373 -1.17 17.57 1.42
CA PHE A 373 -1.66 18.46 0.38
C PHE A 373 -0.61 18.65 -0.69
N ALA A 374 -1.02 19.00 -1.90
CA ALA A 374 -0.09 19.19 -3.02
C ALA A 374 -0.33 20.56 -3.68
N PRO A 375 0.32 21.64 -3.16
CA PRO A 375 0.37 22.93 -3.84
C PRO A 375 1.16 22.87 -5.15
N GLU A 376 2.12 21.95 -5.26
CA GLU A 376 3.04 21.71 -6.40
C GLU A 376 4.08 22.81 -6.64
N ALA A 377 3.70 24.07 -6.42
CA ALA A 377 4.53 25.23 -6.70
C ALA A 377 4.50 26.26 -5.55
N GLY A 378 5.66 26.90 -5.33
CA GLY A 378 5.90 27.77 -4.18
C GLY A 378 5.19 29.12 -4.22
N THR A 379 5.14 29.78 -5.38
CA THR A 379 4.52 31.11 -5.53
C THR A 379 3.16 31.01 -6.24
N GLN A 380 2.32 32.05 -6.10
CA GLN A 380 1.08 32.12 -6.87
C GLN A 380 1.35 32.11 -8.37
N ARG A 381 2.34 32.89 -8.82
CA ARG A 381 2.78 32.92 -10.22
C ARG A 381 3.10 31.51 -10.73
N MET A 382 3.90 30.74 -9.98
CA MET A 382 4.29 29.40 -10.42
C MET A 382 3.12 28.40 -10.36
N ARG A 383 2.18 28.56 -9.42
CA ARG A 383 0.91 27.82 -9.46
C ARG A 383 0.09 28.15 -10.71
N ASP A 384 0.10 29.41 -11.15
CA ASP A 384 -0.59 29.83 -12.37
C ASP A 384 0.08 29.26 -13.64
N VAL A 385 1.42 29.22 -13.67
CA VAL A 385 2.21 28.60 -14.75
C VAL A 385 1.86 27.12 -14.89
N VAL A 386 1.86 26.35 -13.80
CA VAL A 386 1.53 24.92 -13.84
C VAL A 386 0.04 24.62 -13.94
N ASN A 387 -0.80 25.66 -13.95
CA ASN A 387 -2.26 25.60 -13.94
C ASN A 387 -2.82 24.82 -12.74
N LYS A 388 -2.31 25.14 -11.55
CA LYS A 388 -2.86 24.69 -10.26
C LYS A 388 -3.81 25.77 -9.75
N ASN A 389 -5.11 25.53 -9.88
CA ASN A 389 -6.18 26.46 -9.49
C ASN A 389 -6.35 26.58 -7.95
N VAL A 390 -5.26 26.82 -7.20
CA VAL A 390 -5.29 27.00 -5.73
C VAL A 390 -4.58 28.31 -5.38
N THR A 391 -5.28 29.18 -4.63
CA THR A 391 -4.72 30.46 -4.19
C THR A 391 -3.91 30.32 -2.90
N GLU A 392 -3.00 31.26 -2.65
CA GLU A 392 -2.27 31.34 -1.38
C GLU A 392 -3.23 31.43 -0.17
N GLU A 393 -4.28 32.24 -0.28
CA GLU A 393 -5.28 32.42 0.77
C GLU A 393 -5.99 31.11 1.13
N GLN A 394 -6.41 30.35 0.13
CA GLN A 394 -7.05 29.04 0.33
C GLN A 394 -6.11 28.05 1.02
N LEU A 395 -4.80 28.10 0.72
CA LEU A 395 -3.80 27.26 1.37
C LEU A 395 -3.66 27.58 2.85
N LEU A 396 -3.61 28.87 3.19
CA LEU A 396 -3.49 29.33 4.58
C LEU A 396 -4.77 29.07 5.39
N GLU A 397 -5.94 29.27 4.77
CA GLU A 397 -7.23 28.93 5.38
C GLU A 397 -7.33 27.43 5.67
N THR A 398 -6.85 26.60 4.74
CA THR A 398 -6.81 25.15 4.92
C THR A 398 -5.89 24.76 6.07
N ALA A 399 -4.69 25.33 6.15
CA ALA A 399 -3.77 25.10 7.27
C ALA A 399 -4.45 25.48 8.60
N ASP A 400 -5.05 26.66 8.68
CA ASP A 400 -5.81 27.12 9.86
C ASP A 400 -6.91 26.12 10.27
N ARG A 401 -7.74 25.66 9.32
CA ARG A 401 -8.81 24.68 9.55
C ARG A 401 -8.28 23.34 10.08
N VAL A 402 -7.14 22.87 9.57
CA VAL A 402 -6.49 21.61 9.99
C VAL A 402 -5.94 21.73 11.41
N PHE A 403 -5.13 22.74 11.68
CA PHE A 403 -4.48 22.88 12.99
C PHE A 403 -5.47 23.24 14.11
N ARG A 404 -6.52 24.04 13.81
CA ARG A 404 -7.61 24.34 14.78
C ARG A 404 -8.33 23.08 15.24
N ARG A 405 -8.45 22.07 14.37
CA ARG A 405 -9.06 20.76 14.68
C ARG A 405 -8.14 19.82 15.45
N GLY A 406 -6.90 20.20 15.71
CA GLY A 406 -5.99 19.48 16.59
C GLY A 406 -5.06 18.49 15.88
N TRP A 407 -5.00 18.48 14.55
CA TRP A 407 -3.86 17.85 13.85
C TRP A 407 -2.59 18.63 14.14
N GLY A 408 -1.52 17.94 14.54
CA GLY A 408 -0.22 18.56 14.81
C GLY A 408 0.74 18.58 13.61
N LYS A 409 0.39 17.86 12.53
CA LYS A 409 1.26 17.64 11.37
C LYS A 409 0.53 17.89 10.05
N MET A 410 1.19 18.59 9.14
CA MET A 410 0.75 18.82 7.77
C MET A 410 1.90 18.52 6.80
N LYS A 411 1.64 17.83 5.70
CA LYS A 411 2.64 17.58 4.64
C LYS A 411 2.23 18.30 3.36
N LEU A 412 3.18 18.96 2.71
CA LEU A 412 3.02 19.69 1.46
C LEU A 412 3.95 19.10 0.38
N TYR A 413 3.40 18.77 -0.79
CA TYR A 413 4.17 18.32 -1.96
C TYR A 413 4.43 19.46 -2.94
N PHE A 414 5.69 19.56 -3.36
CA PHE A 414 6.17 20.53 -4.34
C PHE A 414 7.09 19.86 -5.35
N MET A 415 7.32 20.55 -6.46
CA MET A 415 8.32 20.22 -7.46
C MET A 415 9.26 21.40 -7.69
N ILE A 416 10.48 21.10 -8.14
CA ILE A 416 11.42 22.05 -8.74
C ILE A 416 11.76 21.63 -10.17
N GLY A 417 12.28 22.56 -10.97
CA GLY A 417 12.59 22.34 -12.38
C GLY A 417 11.39 22.54 -13.31
N LEU A 418 10.43 23.37 -12.88
CA LEU A 418 9.28 23.73 -13.69
C LEU A 418 9.65 24.80 -14.76
N PRO A 419 8.97 24.84 -15.91
CA PRO A 419 9.21 25.86 -16.93
C PRO A 419 9.00 27.27 -16.37
N THR A 420 9.90 28.21 -16.73
CA THR A 420 9.91 29.61 -16.25
C THR A 420 10.18 29.79 -14.74
N GLU A 421 10.58 28.75 -14.02
CA GLU A 421 10.87 28.81 -12.58
C GLU A 421 12.10 29.68 -12.29
N THR A 422 11.98 30.56 -11.30
CA THR A 422 13.05 31.44 -10.82
C THR A 422 13.45 31.07 -9.40
N ASP A 423 14.60 31.58 -8.94
CA ASP A 423 15.05 31.39 -7.56
C ASP A 423 14.05 31.91 -6.51
N GLU A 424 13.26 32.94 -6.83
CA GLU A 424 12.18 33.41 -5.95
C GLU A 424 11.11 32.33 -5.77
N ASP A 425 10.74 31.64 -6.86
CA ASP A 425 9.74 30.58 -6.79
C ASP A 425 10.23 29.37 -5.99
N VAL A 426 11.52 29.04 -6.13
CA VAL A 426 12.17 27.97 -5.36
C VAL A 426 12.19 28.32 -3.87
N ARG A 427 12.59 29.54 -3.48
CA ARG A 427 12.50 29.98 -2.07
C ARG A 427 11.05 29.95 -1.57
N GLY A 428 10.12 30.37 -2.43
CA GLY A 428 8.68 30.38 -2.18
C GLY A 428 8.10 29.04 -1.74
N ILE A 429 8.72 27.90 -2.10
CA ILE A 429 8.32 26.56 -1.64
C ILE A 429 8.43 26.44 -0.12
N VAL A 430 9.60 26.79 0.43
CA VAL A 430 9.85 26.74 1.87
C VAL A 430 9.06 27.82 2.59
N GLU A 431 9.00 29.02 2.03
CA GLU A 431 8.27 30.15 2.60
C GLU A 431 6.77 29.86 2.71
N THR A 432 6.18 29.17 1.73
CA THR A 432 4.78 28.70 1.80
C THR A 432 4.57 27.75 2.97
N GLY A 433 5.49 26.79 3.17
CA GLY A 433 5.47 25.91 4.34
C GLY A 433 5.58 26.70 5.65
N ALA A 434 6.42 27.73 5.69
CA ALA A 434 6.58 28.60 6.86
C ALA A 434 5.32 29.44 7.14
N ARG A 435 4.67 29.98 6.11
CA ARG A 435 3.38 30.69 6.23
C ARG A 435 2.29 29.76 6.74
N ALA A 436 2.19 28.53 6.22
CA ALA A 436 1.25 27.52 6.70
C ALA A 436 1.49 27.14 8.17
N ALA A 437 2.76 26.96 8.58
CA ALA A 437 3.12 26.72 9.98
C ALA A 437 2.79 27.94 10.87
N GLY A 438 2.95 29.15 10.34
CA GLY A 438 2.54 30.40 11.00
C GLY A 438 1.03 30.46 11.26
N ALA A 439 0.21 30.17 10.25
CA ALA A 439 -1.24 30.05 10.38
C ALA A 439 -1.62 28.96 11.41
N GLY A 440 -0.98 27.79 11.32
CA GLY A 440 -1.19 26.69 12.26
C GLY A 440 -0.90 27.03 13.72
N ARG A 441 0.19 27.76 13.98
CA ARG A 441 0.54 28.22 15.35
C ARG A 441 -0.49 29.18 15.93
N LYS A 442 -1.04 30.07 15.10
CA LYS A 442 -2.15 30.96 15.51
C LYS A 442 -3.41 30.16 15.82
N ALA A 443 -3.70 29.12 15.03
CA ALA A 443 -4.92 28.31 15.12
C ALA A 443 -4.92 27.28 16.26
N ALA A 444 -3.80 26.59 16.52
CA ALA A 444 -3.73 25.48 17.48
C ALA A 444 -3.74 25.91 18.95
N GLY A 445 -3.34 27.15 19.24
CA GLY A 445 -3.16 27.71 20.59
C GLY A 445 -1.72 27.58 21.13
N LYS A 446 -1.37 28.41 22.13
CA LYS A 446 -0.01 28.45 22.71
C LYS A 446 0.42 27.07 23.24
N GLY A 447 1.63 26.65 22.90
CA GLY A 447 2.26 25.42 23.41
C GLY A 447 1.94 24.13 22.66
N LYS A 448 1.06 24.14 21.64
CA LYS A 448 0.80 22.95 20.82
C LYS A 448 1.84 22.81 19.70
N PRO A 449 2.38 21.59 19.46
CA PRO A 449 3.33 21.36 18.38
C PRO A 449 2.65 21.50 17.02
N VAL A 450 3.28 22.28 16.14
CA VAL A 450 2.90 22.46 14.74
C VAL A 450 4.12 22.11 13.91
N ASP A 451 4.00 21.10 13.06
CA ASP A 451 5.05 20.64 12.15
C ASP A 451 4.50 20.61 10.73
N VAL A 452 5.20 21.29 9.82
CA VAL A 452 4.89 21.30 8.39
C VAL A 452 6.04 20.64 7.64
N THR A 453 5.79 19.49 7.03
CA THR A 453 6.77 18.84 6.15
C THR A 453 6.61 19.34 4.73
N VAL A 454 7.66 19.92 4.16
CA VAL A 454 7.77 20.30 2.74
C VAL A 454 8.56 19.22 2.02
N SER A 455 7.93 18.52 1.08
CA SER A 455 8.53 17.43 0.32
C SER A 455 8.64 17.85 -1.14
N VAL A 456 9.87 17.87 -1.67
CA VAL A 456 10.20 18.44 -2.98
C VAL A 456 10.79 17.40 -3.90
N SER A 457 10.13 17.19 -5.04
CA SER A 457 10.57 16.29 -6.12
C SER A 457 11.08 17.07 -7.33
N THR A 458 11.73 16.39 -8.27
CA THR A 458 12.20 17.00 -9.52
C THR A 458 11.15 16.80 -10.61
N HIS A 459 10.83 17.86 -11.35
CA HIS A 459 9.91 17.78 -12.47
C HIS A 459 10.51 16.97 -13.62
N VAL A 460 9.76 15.98 -14.09
CA VAL A 460 10.04 15.21 -15.30
C VAL A 460 9.01 15.59 -16.38
N PRO A 461 9.41 16.16 -17.52
CA PRO A 461 8.52 16.38 -18.65
C PRO A 461 7.93 15.06 -19.15
N LYS A 462 6.60 14.95 -19.19
CA LYS A 462 5.90 13.72 -19.60
C LYS A 462 5.18 13.90 -20.95
N PRO A 463 5.12 12.84 -21.78
CA PRO A 463 4.27 12.79 -22.96
C PRO A 463 2.81 13.13 -22.66
N HIS A 464 2.10 13.64 -23.67
CA HIS A 464 0.68 14.01 -23.58
C HIS A 464 0.39 15.07 -22.50
N THR A 465 1.38 15.93 -22.22
CA THR A 465 1.23 17.09 -21.34
C THR A 465 1.61 18.37 -22.06
N PRO A 466 1.07 19.54 -21.66
CA PRO A 466 1.54 20.82 -22.18
C PRO A 466 3.05 21.06 -21.97
N PHE A 467 3.69 20.39 -21.01
CA PHE A 467 5.13 20.47 -20.77
C PHE A 467 5.96 19.41 -21.50
N GLN A 468 5.38 18.59 -22.37
CA GLN A 468 6.12 17.55 -23.11
C GLN A 468 7.32 18.09 -23.93
N TRP A 469 7.24 19.36 -24.36
CA TRP A 469 8.31 20.04 -25.10
C TRP A 469 9.35 20.75 -24.24
N ALA A 470 9.10 20.91 -22.93
CA ALA A 470 10.01 21.63 -22.05
C ALA A 470 11.28 20.83 -21.77
N ALA A 471 12.43 21.50 -21.62
CA ALA A 471 13.62 20.87 -21.11
C ALA A 471 13.41 20.40 -19.66
N MET A 472 14.08 19.32 -19.29
CA MET A 472 14.28 18.93 -17.90
C MET A 472 15.52 19.65 -17.37
N ASP A 473 15.47 20.13 -16.13
CA ASP A 473 16.66 20.70 -15.48
C ASP A 473 17.81 19.69 -15.41
N THR A 474 19.03 20.19 -15.63
CA THR A 474 20.24 19.37 -15.46
C THR A 474 20.45 19.00 -13.99
N LEU A 475 21.17 17.90 -13.71
CA LEU A 475 21.51 17.49 -12.34
C LEU A 475 22.20 18.61 -11.55
N ALA A 476 23.07 19.39 -12.20
CA ALA A 476 23.75 20.52 -11.58
C ALA A 476 22.76 21.61 -11.13
N GLU A 477 21.78 21.92 -11.96
CA GLU A 477 20.77 22.93 -11.65
C GLU A 477 19.79 22.45 -10.58
N VAL A 478 19.37 21.18 -10.63
CA VAL A 478 18.57 20.57 -9.56
C VAL A 478 19.34 20.62 -8.23
N GLY A 479 20.62 20.27 -8.22
CA GLY A 479 21.47 20.35 -7.04
C GLY A 479 21.58 21.78 -6.47
N ARG A 480 21.73 22.78 -7.34
CA ARG A 480 21.75 24.20 -6.96
C ARG A 480 20.43 24.63 -6.31
N LYS A 481 19.29 24.27 -6.91
CA LYS A 481 17.95 24.56 -6.37
C LYS A 481 17.69 23.84 -5.04
N GLN A 482 18.10 22.58 -4.91
CA GLN A 482 18.03 21.85 -3.64
C GLN A 482 18.88 22.50 -2.55
N GLN A 483 20.07 23.00 -2.88
CA GLN A 483 20.90 23.75 -1.95
C GLN A 483 20.22 25.06 -1.52
N LEU A 484 19.60 25.77 -2.46
CA LEU A 484 18.82 26.97 -2.18
C LEU A 484 17.66 26.69 -1.20
N LEU A 485 16.93 25.57 -1.38
CA LEU A 485 15.89 25.14 -0.43
C LEU A 485 16.46 24.85 0.96
N LYS A 486 17.60 24.14 1.03
CA LYS A 486 18.30 23.82 2.29
C LYS A 486 18.73 25.08 3.03
N ASP A 487 19.18 26.11 2.30
CA ASP A 487 19.59 27.38 2.91
C ASP A 487 18.39 28.21 3.36
N THR A 488 17.29 28.18 2.59
CA THR A 488 16.03 28.88 2.89
C THR A 488 15.32 28.29 4.11
N VAL A 489 15.40 26.98 4.37
CA VAL A 489 14.69 26.34 5.50
C VAL A 489 15.36 26.55 6.86
N ARG A 490 16.67 26.87 6.90
CA ARG A 490 17.44 27.05 8.14
C ARG A 490 16.77 27.92 9.23
N PRO A 491 16.19 29.09 8.92
CA PRO A 491 15.51 29.92 9.93
C PRO A 491 14.16 29.33 10.41
N TYR A 492 13.55 28.38 9.70
CA TYR A 492 12.18 27.91 9.96
C TYR A 492 12.15 26.58 10.71
N ARG A 493 12.29 26.62 12.05
CA ARG A 493 12.29 25.42 12.91
C ARG A 493 11.01 24.55 12.88
N ALA A 494 9.89 25.11 12.43
CA ALA A 494 8.61 24.40 12.33
C ALA A 494 8.37 23.79 10.93
N VAL A 495 9.36 23.88 10.04
CA VAL A 495 9.31 23.35 8.67
C VAL A 495 10.37 22.26 8.52
N THR A 496 9.94 21.06 8.16
CA THR A 496 10.81 19.93 7.84
C THR A 496 10.93 19.81 6.33
N LEU A 497 12.12 20.03 5.76
CA LEU A 497 12.37 19.86 4.32
C LEU A 497 12.78 18.41 4.02
N LYS A 498 12.19 17.83 2.97
CA LYS A 498 12.60 16.57 2.36
C LYS A 498 12.79 16.77 0.85
N THR A 499 13.96 16.40 0.34
CA THR A 499 14.28 16.42 -1.10
C THR A 499 14.56 15.01 -1.58
N HIS A 500 14.28 14.74 -2.86
CA HIS A 500 14.57 13.45 -3.50
C HIS A 500 15.88 13.49 -4.30
N GLU A 501 16.53 12.33 -4.46
CA GLU A 501 17.68 12.18 -5.36
C GLU A 501 17.23 12.30 -6.82
N ALA A 502 17.95 13.09 -7.61
CA ALA A 502 17.50 13.46 -8.96
C ALA A 502 17.93 12.47 -10.06
N HIS A 503 18.82 11.53 -9.72
CA HIS A 503 19.40 10.60 -10.69
C HIS A 503 18.35 9.68 -11.33
N ALA A 504 17.43 9.13 -10.53
CA ALA A 504 16.32 8.32 -11.04
C ALA A 504 15.41 9.14 -11.97
N SER A 505 15.14 10.41 -11.63
CA SER A 505 14.32 11.32 -12.45
C SER A 505 14.93 11.58 -13.83
N VAL A 506 16.25 11.63 -13.95
CA VAL A 506 16.90 11.80 -15.26
C VAL A 506 16.65 10.59 -16.15
N LEU A 507 16.82 9.39 -15.60
CA LEU A 507 16.55 8.16 -16.33
C LEU A 507 15.08 8.05 -16.72
N GLU A 508 14.18 8.42 -15.80
CA GLU A 508 12.74 8.51 -16.04
C GLU A 508 12.43 9.49 -17.17
N GLY A 509 13.06 10.67 -17.19
CA GLY A 509 12.88 11.66 -18.26
C GLY A 509 13.35 11.19 -19.64
N VAL A 510 14.44 10.42 -19.69
CA VAL A 510 14.93 9.81 -20.95
C VAL A 510 13.92 8.80 -21.47
N PHE A 511 13.46 7.86 -20.65
CA PHE A 511 12.52 6.83 -21.09
C PHE A 511 11.10 7.34 -21.27
N ALA A 512 10.67 8.38 -20.55
CA ALA A 512 9.36 8.99 -20.75
C ALA A 512 9.27 9.63 -22.14
N ARG A 513 10.32 10.34 -22.58
CA ARG A 513 10.36 11.03 -23.88
C ARG A 513 11.12 10.27 -24.96
N GLY A 514 11.30 8.98 -24.75
CA GLY A 514 12.18 8.14 -25.53
C GLY A 514 11.61 7.62 -26.85
N ASP A 515 12.49 7.20 -27.75
CA ASP A 515 12.19 6.47 -28.99
C ASP A 515 12.77 5.04 -28.96
N ARG A 516 12.58 4.28 -30.05
CA ARG A 516 12.94 2.84 -30.12
C ARG A 516 14.41 2.49 -29.87
N PRO A 517 15.42 3.29 -30.27
CA PRO A 517 16.82 3.02 -29.97
C PRO A 517 17.14 2.82 -28.49
N LEU A 518 16.34 3.40 -27.58
CA LEU A 518 16.51 3.18 -26.14
C LEU A 518 16.23 1.75 -25.70
N ALA A 519 15.56 0.93 -26.52
CA ALA A 519 15.40 -0.49 -26.25
C ALA A 519 16.76 -1.21 -26.17
N ASP A 520 17.73 -0.83 -27.00
CA ASP A 520 19.06 -1.42 -26.98
C ASP A 520 19.85 -0.98 -25.73
N VAL A 521 19.68 0.28 -25.31
CA VAL A 521 20.23 0.78 -24.03
C VAL A 521 19.64 0.02 -22.86
N LEU A 522 18.32 -0.14 -22.83
CA LEU A 522 17.59 -0.86 -21.79
C LEU A 522 18.07 -2.31 -21.68
N GLU A 523 18.17 -3.02 -22.80
CA GLU A 523 18.67 -4.40 -22.81
C GLU A 523 20.13 -4.47 -22.34
N ARG A 524 20.98 -3.55 -22.78
CA ARG A 524 22.39 -3.50 -22.37
C ARG A 524 22.54 -3.23 -20.88
N ALA A 525 21.80 -2.28 -20.32
CA ALA A 525 21.79 -1.99 -18.89
C ALA A 525 21.27 -3.17 -18.08
N TRP A 526 20.17 -3.80 -18.52
CA TRP A 526 19.64 -5.01 -17.90
C TRP A 526 20.67 -6.15 -17.90
N ARG A 527 21.39 -6.38 -19.01
CA ARG A 527 22.49 -7.36 -19.08
C ARG A 527 23.67 -7.00 -18.16
N GLY A 528 23.91 -5.71 -17.94
CA GLY A 528 24.88 -5.20 -16.96
C GLY A 528 24.43 -5.30 -15.50
N GLY A 529 23.21 -5.80 -15.24
CA GLY A 529 22.69 -6.04 -13.90
C GLY A 529 21.83 -4.91 -13.32
N ALA A 530 21.34 -3.98 -14.15
CA ALA A 530 20.32 -3.00 -13.76
C ALA A 530 18.98 -3.70 -13.47
N ARG A 531 18.39 -3.42 -12.32
CA ARG A 531 17.14 -4.00 -11.79
C ARG A 531 16.54 -2.97 -10.85
N PHE A 532 15.20 -2.92 -10.75
CA PHE A 532 14.52 -2.10 -9.74
C PHE A 532 15.03 -0.64 -9.73
N ASP A 533 15.17 -0.03 -10.90
CA ASP A 533 15.83 1.29 -11.05
C ASP A 533 15.10 2.44 -10.35
N SER A 534 13.89 2.19 -9.87
CA SER A 534 13.11 3.10 -9.02
C SER A 534 13.48 3.06 -7.53
N TRP A 535 14.28 2.10 -7.11
CA TRP A 535 14.71 1.91 -5.73
C TRP A 535 16.11 2.49 -5.57
N ASP A 536 16.24 3.50 -4.71
CA ASP A 536 17.49 4.27 -4.55
C ASP A 536 18.71 3.38 -4.22
N ASP A 537 18.51 2.29 -3.49
CA ASP A 537 19.55 1.33 -3.12
C ASP A 537 19.90 0.32 -4.22
N GLN A 538 19.10 0.25 -5.29
CA GLN A 538 19.29 -0.65 -6.44
C GLN A 538 19.72 0.07 -7.71
N LEU A 539 19.54 1.40 -7.81
CA LEU A 539 19.90 2.18 -8.99
C LEU A 539 21.42 2.17 -9.24
N LYS A 540 21.84 1.51 -10.33
CA LYS A 540 23.26 1.39 -10.74
C LYS A 540 23.59 2.34 -11.88
N LEU A 541 23.90 3.59 -11.56
CA LEU A 541 24.16 4.63 -12.57
C LEU A 541 25.33 4.31 -13.51
N SER A 542 26.41 3.72 -12.99
CA SER A 542 27.56 3.33 -13.82
C SER A 542 27.19 2.31 -14.91
N VAL A 543 26.26 1.39 -14.61
CA VAL A 543 25.75 0.42 -15.58
C VAL A 543 24.95 1.11 -16.68
N TRP A 544 24.13 2.10 -16.32
CA TRP A 544 23.39 2.91 -17.29
C TRP A 544 24.32 3.77 -18.16
N GLU A 545 25.32 4.42 -17.57
CA GLU A 545 26.31 5.21 -18.30
C GLU A 545 27.08 4.36 -19.31
N GLU A 546 27.50 3.15 -18.93
CA GLU A 546 28.12 2.19 -19.84
C GLU A 546 27.16 1.75 -20.96
N ALA A 547 25.88 1.54 -20.64
CA ALA A 547 24.87 1.16 -21.63
C ALA A 547 24.63 2.25 -22.68
N PHE A 548 24.52 3.51 -22.28
CA PHE A 548 24.44 4.65 -23.20
C PHE A 548 25.72 4.77 -24.05
N ALA A 549 26.89 4.68 -23.42
CA ALA A 549 28.17 4.81 -24.13
C ALA A 549 28.37 3.68 -25.17
N SER A 550 28.06 2.44 -24.83
CA SER A 550 28.26 1.27 -25.71
C SER A 550 27.27 1.18 -26.88
N THR A 551 26.09 1.78 -26.75
CA THR A 551 25.10 1.88 -27.83
C THR A 551 25.24 3.14 -28.67
N GLY A 552 26.01 4.13 -28.20
CA GLY A 552 26.18 5.42 -28.87
C GLY A 552 24.96 6.33 -28.77
N VAL A 553 24.00 6.03 -27.90
CA VAL A 553 22.79 6.84 -27.70
C VAL A 553 23.11 8.01 -26.76
N ASP A 554 22.98 9.24 -27.26
CA ASP A 554 23.12 10.45 -26.43
C ASP A 554 21.82 10.75 -25.67
N ARG A 555 21.86 10.60 -24.34
CA ARG A 555 20.73 10.91 -23.46
C ARG A 555 20.28 12.37 -23.51
N SER A 556 21.16 13.32 -23.86
CA SER A 556 20.86 14.75 -23.84
C SER A 556 19.71 15.11 -24.80
N ARG A 557 19.57 14.35 -25.87
CA ARG A 557 18.52 14.47 -26.89
C ARG A 557 17.10 14.32 -26.35
N TYR A 558 16.92 13.51 -25.29
CA TYR A 558 15.62 13.29 -24.66
C TYR A 558 15.36 14.23 -23.48
N LEU A 559 16.35 15.01 -23.08
CA LEU A 559 16.28 15.87 -21.89
C LEU A 559 16.12 17.36 -22.25
N GLY A 560 16.53 17.76 -23.45
CA GLY A 560 16.41 19.14 -23.94
C GLY A 560 14.99 19.61 -24.25
N THR A 561 14.90 20.88 -24.68
CA THR A 561 13.67 21.47 -25.23
C THR A 561 13.42 20.90 -26.62
N LEU A 562 12.20 20.44 -26.87
CA LEU A 562 11.78 19.94 -28.18
C LEU A 562 11.01 21.03 -28.95
N PRO A 563 11.16 21.12 -30.28
CA PRO A 563 10.33 22.02 -31.08
C PRO A 563 8.85 21.66 -30.97
N VAL A 564 7.99 22.68 -30.81
CA VAL A 564 6.53 22.47 -30.69
C VAL A 564 5.91 21.93 -31.98
N THR A 565 6.59 22.11 -33.11
CA THR A 565 6.20 21.63 -34.44
C THR A 565 6.70 20.23 -34.78
N ALA A 566 7.64 19.70 -33.98
CA ALA A 566 8.24 18.40 -34.24
C ALA A 566 7.22 17.28 -34.01
N ARG A 567 7.33 16.22 -34.79
CA ARG A 567 6.62 14.98 -34.51
C ARG A 567 7.36 14.24 -33.39
N LEU A 568 6.60 13.70 -32.45
CA LEU A 568 7.12 13.04 -31.26
C LEU A 568 6.88 11.52 -31.32
N PRO A 569 7.70 10.71 -30.62
CA PRO A 569 7.59 9.23 -30.66
C PRO A 569 6.19 8.70 -30.30
N TRP A 570 5.44 9.42 -29.46
CA TRP A 570 4.11 9.05 -28.99
C TRP A 570 2.93 9.65 -29.78
N ASP A 571 3.17 10.47 -30.80
CA ASP A 571 2.10 11.16 -31.55
C ASP A 571 1.19 10.22 -32.35
N HIS A 572 1.59 8.96 -32.52
CA HIS A 572 0.76 7.94 -33.16
C HIS A 572 -0.38 7.43 -32.27
N ILE A 573 -0.42 7.81 -30.99
CA ILE A 573 -1.45 7.40 -30.03
C ILE A 573 -2.37 8.59 -29.75
N ASP A 574 -3.65 8.43 -30.08
CA ASP A 574 -4.68 9.43 -29.81
C ASP A 574 -5.28 9.25 -28.42
N VAL A 575 -4.91 10.17 -27.52
CA VAL A 575 -5.47 10.27 -26.16
C VAL A 575 -6.71 11.19 -26.11
N GLY A 576 -7.39 11.37 -27.23
CA GLY A 576 -8.67 12.09 -27.39
C GLY A 576 -8.59 13.60 -27.18
N LEU A 577 -7.41 14.21 -27.28
CA LEU A 577 -7.23 15.65 -27.17
C LEU A 577 -7.24 16.28 -28.56
N GLU A 578 -7.91 17.42 -28.72
CA GLU A 578 -7.88 18.14 -30.00
C GLU A 578 -6.46 18.61 -30.34
N GLU A 579 -6.15 18.57 -31.63
CA GLU A 579 -4.91 19.07 -32.17
C GLU A 579 -4.61 20.51 -31.73
N GLY A 580 -3.37 20.75 -31.32
CA GLY A 580 -2.91 22.06 -30.87
C GLY A 580 -3.35 22.46 -29.45
N PHE A 581 -4.25 21.72 -28.78
CA PHE A 581 -4.67 22.02 -27.41
C PHE A 581 -3.48 22.11 -26.43
N LEU A 582 -2.61 21.09 -26.42
CA LEU A 582 -1.43 21.05 -25.57
C LEU A 582 -0.49 22.24 -25.84
N ALA A 583 -0.32 22.62 -27.11
CA ALA A 583 0.50 23.76 -27.50
C ALA A 583 -0.12 25.10 -27.09
N ARG A 584 -1.46 25.23 -27.10
CA ARG A 584 -2.17 26.42 -26.56
C ARG A 584 -1.91 26.55 -25.07
N GLU A 585 -2.04 25.47 -24.30
CA GLU A 585 -1.77 25.47 -22.87
C GLU A 585 -0.30 25.74 -22.54
N TYR A 586 0.64 25.22 -23.33
CA TYR A 586 2.06 25.52 -23.18
C TYR A 586 2.33 27.03 -23.33
N ARG A 587 1.77 27.67 -24.37
CA ARG A 587 1.90 29.12 -24.57
C ARG A 587 1.29 29.93 -23.42
N LYS A 588 0.14 29.49 -22.88
CA LYS A 588 -0.46 30.14 -21.71
C LYS A 588 0.43 30.01 -20.47
N ALA A 589 1.07 28.87 -20.24
CA ALA A 589 2.05 28.69 -19.16
C ALA A 589 3.18 29.70 -19.25
N LEU A 590 3.77 29.87 -20.44
CA LEU A 590 4.85 30.85 -20.67
C LEU A 590 4.43 32.31 -20.41
N GLN A 591 3.11 32.58 -20.37
CA GLN A 591 2.53 33.90 -20.11
C GLN A 591 1.94 34.02 -18.69
N ASN A 592 2.18 33.03 -17.80
CA ASN A 592 1.58 32.94 -16.46
C ASN A 592 0.04 32.98 -16.47
N ARG A 593 -0.61 32.49 -17.54
CA ARG A 593 -2.08 32.51 -17.68
C ARG A 593 -2.70 31.21 -17.17
N LEU A 594 -3.68 31.33 -16.28
CA LEU A 594 -4.51 30.22 -15.83
C LEU A 594 -5.47 29.72 -16.91
N SER A 595 -5.97 28.51 -16.71
CA SER A 595 -7.10 27.98 -17.46
C SER A 595 -8.03 27.20 -16.53
N PRO A 596 -9.36 27.37 -16.70
CA PRO A 596 -10.29 26.97 -15.68
C PRO A 596 -10.44 25.44 -15.59
N PRO A 597 -10.85 24.90 -14.42
CA PRO A 597 -11.18 23.48 -14.30
C PRO A 597 -12.46 23.13 -15.06
N CYS A 598 -12.55 21.91 -15.60
CA CYS A 598 -13.75 21.43 -16.31
C CYS A 598 -14.82 20.89 -15.35
N GLY A 599 -16.09 20.87 -15.78
CA GLY A 599 -17.19 20.19 -15.08
C GLY A 599 -17.66 20.86 -13.78
N LYS A 600 -17.02 21.97 -13.39
CA LYS A 600 -17.38 22.80 -12.22
C LYS A 600 -18.24 23.98 -12.65
N VAL A 601 -19.10 24.44 -11.75
CA VAL A 601 -19.80 25.70 -11.95
C VAL A 601 -18.79 26.85 -11.94
N ALA A 602 -18.94 27.82 -12.83
CA ALA A 602 -18.02 28.96 -12.92
C ALA A 602 -17.84 29.67 -11.56
N GLY A 603 -16.58 29.84 -11.15
CA GLY A 603 -16.21 30.45 -9.87
C GLY A 603 -16.31 29.52 -8.65
N MET A 604 -16.72 28.25 -8.83
CA MET A 604 -16.74 27.28 -7.74
C MET A 604 -15.47 26.44 -7.69
N PHE A 605 -15.03 26.17 -6.47
CA PHE A 605 -13.85 25.35 -6.21
C PHE A 605 -14.19 23.84 -6.11
N VAL A 606 -15.29 23.50 -5.44
CA VAL A 606 -15.86 22.15 -5.32
C VAL A 606 -17.30 22.12 -5.83
N HIS A 607 -17.84 20.92 -6.08
CA HIS A 607 -19.25 20.75 -6.41
C HIS A 607 -20.15 20.97 -5.19
N HIS A 608 -21.40 21.38 -5.44
CA HIS A 608 -22.45 21.35 -4.41
C HIS A 608 -22.67 19.91 -3.94
N THR A 609 -22.75 19.73 -2.63
CA THR A 609 -22.83 18.42 -1.96
C THR A 609 -24.24 18.07 -1.49
N ASN A 610 -25.23 18.95 -1.77
CA ASN A 610 -26.64 18.76 -1.46
C ASN A 610 -27.54 19.12 -2.65
N LEU A 611 -28.74 18.52 -2.69
CA LEU A 611 -29.69 18.65 -3.78
C LEU A 611 -30.22 20.06 -3.97
N GLU A 612 -30.55 20.75 -2.88
CA GLU A 612 -31.19 22.06 -2.93
C GLU A 612 -30.26 23.09 -3.56
N ASP A 613 -29.00 23.16 -3.12
CA ASP A 613 -28.02 24.10 -3.65
C ASP A 613 -27.61 23.70 -5.09
N ALA A 614 -27.49 22.40 -5.37
CA ALA A 614 -27.17 21.91 -6.72
C ALA A 614 -28.29 22.19 -7.75
N ARG A 615 -29.57 22.12 -7.36
CA ARG A 615 -30.72 22.46 -8.22
C ARG A 615 -30.91 23.96 -8.36
N ALA A 616 -30.65 24.73 -7.30
CA ALA A 616 -30.80 26.19 -7.30
C ALA A 616 -29.74 26.88 -8.18
N ASP A 617 -28.55 26.32 -8.28
CA ASP A 617 -27.49 26.88 -9.10
C ASP A 617 -27.71 26.54 -10.58
N ALA A 618 -28.17 27.51 -11.37
CA ALA A 618 -28.44 27.36 -12.81
C ALA A 618 -27.25 27.75 -13.71
N ARG A 619 -26.12 28.17 -13.15
CA ARG A 619 -24.95 28.60 -13.93
C ARG A 619 -24.40 27.43 -14.76
N ARG A 620 -23.77 27.72 -15.91
CA ARG A 620 -23.19 26.68 -16.78
C ARG A 620 -21.95 26.04 -16.15
N LEU A 621 -21.73 24.76 -16.44
CA LEU A 621 -20.46 24.10 -16.13
C LEU A 621 -19.37 24.64 -17.06
N VAL A 622 -18.17 24.82 -16.53
CA VAL A 622 -17.02 25.31 -17.28
C VAL A 622 -16.43 24.18 -18.11
N CYS A 623 -16.09 24.47 -19.37
CA CYS A 623 -15.34 23.58 -20.24
C CYS A 623 -13.86 24.00 -20.27
N TYR A 624 -12.96 23.02 -20.22
CA TYR A 624 -11.52 23.27 -20.36
C TYR A 624 -11.08 23.40 -21.83
N ASP A 625 -12.03 23.22 -22.76
CA ASP A 625 -11.83 23.41 -24.21
C ASP A 625 -10.65 22.57 -24.76
N CYS A 626 -10.57 21.33 -24.29
CA CYS A 626 -9.56 20.35 -24.69
C CYS A 626 -9.99 19.52 -25.92
N GLY A 627 -11.15 19.80 -26.50
CA GLY A 627 -11.70 19.08 -27.65
C GLY A 627 -12.35 17.72 -27.35
N VAL A 628 -12.16 17.17 -26.16
CA VAL A 628 -12.89 15.98 -25.69
C VAL A 628 -14.40 16.27 -25.72
N ALA A 629 -15.16 15.41 -26.41
CA ALA A 629 -16.61 15.53 -26.54
C ALA A 629 -17.34 15.15 -25.22
N CYS A 630 -17.29 16.04 -24.22
CA CYS A 630 -18.01 15.87 -22.95
C CYS A 630 -19.46 16.36 -23.05
N ASP A 631 -20.41 15.57 -22.51
CA ASP A 631 -21.77 16.04 -22.28
C ASP A 631 -21.90 16.68 -20.88
N MET A 632 -21.78 18.00 -20.84
CA MET A 632 -21.90 18.77 -19.58
C MET A 632 -23.32 18.76 -19.00
N THR A 633 -24.33 18.53 -19.83
CA THR A 633 -25.72 18.41 -19.37
C THR A 633 -25.88 17.09 -18.64
N GLN A 634 -25.44 15.99 -19.26
CA GLN A 634 -25.40 14.68 -18.63
C GLN A 634 -24.61 14.70 -17.32
N MET A 635 -23.42 15.29 -17.28
CA MET A 635 -22.63 15.43 -16.04
C MET A 635 -23.41 16.13 -14.92
N ARG A 636 -24.23 17.14 -15.26
CA ARG A 636 -25.06 17.84 -14.27
C ARG A 636 -26.21 16.96 -13.79
N GLU A 637 -26.90 16.29 -14.71
CA GLU A 637 -28.04 15.41 -14.41
C GLU A 637 -27.63 14.18 -13.59
N GLU A 638 -26.49 13.57 -13.92
CA GLU A 638 -25.89 12.47 -13.17
C GLU A 638 -25.57 12.91 -11.74
N ARG A 639 -24.97 14.09 -11.57
CA ARG A 639 -24.72 14.65 -10.23
C ARG A 639 -26.00 14.78 -9.42
N LEU A 640 -27.05 15.36 -10.00
CA LEU A 640 -28.35 15.51 -9.31
C LEU A 640 -28.93 14.14 -8.94
N THR A 641 -28.82 13.17 -9.85
CA THR A 641 -29.27 11.78 -9.62
C THR A 641 -28.51 11.12 -8.48
N PHE A 642 -27.18 11.27 -8.43
CA PHE A 642 -26.34 10.71 -7.38
C PHE A 642 -26.60 11.33 -6.00
N LEU A 643 -26.80 12.65 -5.93
CA LEU A 643 -27.20 13.31 -4.69
C LEU A 643 -28.58 12.84 -4.21
N ASP A 644 -29.52 12.62 -5.14
CA ASP A 644 -30.88 12.13 -4.85
C ASP A 644 -30.86 10.71 -4.28
N ARG A 645 -30.14 9.79 -4.93
CA ARG A 645 -29.93 8.41 -4.46
C ARG A 645 -29.25 8.33 -3.07
N LEU A 646 -28.41 9.31 -2.74
CA LEU A 646 -27.79 9.41 -1.42
C LEU A 646 -28.70 10.07 -0.38
N GLY A 647 -29.87 10.59 -0.75
CA GLY A 647 -30.75 11.37 0.12
C GLY A 647 -30.06 12.63 0.64
N ALA A 648 -29.21 13.25 -0.17
CA ALA A 648 -28.35 14.37 0.20
C ALA A 648 -29.13 15.70 0.25
N HIS A 649 -30.08 15.80 1.18
CA HIS A 649 -30.84 17.02 1.45
C HIS A 649 -30.11 17.93 2.44
N LYS A 650 -30.26 19.24 2.25
CA LYS A 650 -29.80 20.27 3.17
C LYS A 650 -30.47 20.07 4.53
N ARG A 651 -29.65 19.81 5.56
CA ARG A 651 -30.16 19.72 6.93
C ARG A 651 -30.55 21.12 7.43
N SER A 652 -31.79 21.28 7.85
CA SER A 652 -32.15 22.35 8.78
C SER A 652 -31.45 22.05 10.11
N LEU A 653 -30.45 22.85 10.47
CA LEU A 653 -29.95 22.87 11.84
C LEU A 653 -31.13 23.22 12.76
N PRO A 654 -31.33 22.55 13.91
CA PRO A 654 -32.22 23.10 14.91
C PRO A 654 -31.63 24.46 15.31
N VAL A 655 -32.39 25.52 15.04
CA VAL A 655 -32.09 26.85 15.58
C VAL A 655 -31.98 26.66 17.10
N LEU A 656 -30.79 26.88 17.66
CA LEU A 656 -30.63 27.08 19.09
C LEU A 656 -31.37 28.38 19.42
N SER A 657 -32.68 28.28 19.68
CA SER A 657 -33.48 29.38 20.21
C SER A 657 -33.01 29.63 21.64
N GLY A 658 -32.06 30.55 21.78
CA GLY A 658 -31.42 30.87 23.05
C GLY A 658 -30.91 32.30 23.08
N ALA A 659 -31.73 33.26 22.69
CA ALA A 659 -31.60 34.65 23.10
C ALA A 659 -32.98 35.31 23.05
N ALA A 660 -33.51 35.65 24.23
CA ALA A 660 -34.74 36.40 24.39
C ALA A 660 -34.63 37.75 23.65
N GLY A 661 -35.50 37.94 22.66
CA GLY A 661 -35.65 39.18 21.90
C GLY A 661 -37.15 39.48 21.72
N ASN A 662 -37.59 40.51 22.43
CA ASN A 662 -38.92 41.10 22.55
C ASN A 662 -39.76 41.10 21.23
N PRO A 663 -41.03 40.64 21.23
CA PRO A 663 -41.87 40.67 20.04
C PRO A 663 -42.62 42.00 19.95
N ARG A 664 -42.11 42.97 19.17
CA ARG A 664 -42.93 44.05 18.62
C ARG A 664 -42.47 44.43 17.21
N GLU A 665 -43.48 44.53 16.36
CA GLU A 665 -43.55 45.23 15.07
C GLU A 665 -43.17 44.44 13.81
N ALA A 666 -44.26 44.04 13.15
CA ALA A 666 -44.37 43.65 11.76
C ALA A 666 -44.07 44.83 10.83
N GLY A 667 -43.53 44.55 9.63
CA GLY A 667 -43.42 45.56 8.58
C GLY A 667 -42.69 45.06 7.34
N ALA A 668 -43.47 44.72 6.33
CA ALA A 668 -43.10 44.34 4.97
C ALA A 668 -41.95 45.13 4.31
N ALA A 669 -41.18 44.46 3.45
CA ALA A 669 -41.09 44.70 2.00
C ALA A 669 -39.69 44.37 1.42
N ALA A 670 -39.73 43.81 0.21
CA ALA A 670 -38.60 43.33 -0.59
C ALA A 670 -37.89 44.48 -1.36
N PRO A 671 -36.90 44.21 -2.23
CA PRO A 671 -35.61 44.89 -2.28
C PRO A 671 -35.54 46.02 -3.31
N ARG A 672 -34.51 46.88 -3.19
CA ARG A 672 -34.06 47.72 -4.30
C ARG A 672 -32.54 47.58 -4.50
N GLU A 673 -32.22 47.31 -5.76
CA GLU A 673 -30.89 47.22 -6.36
C GLU A 673 -30.16 48.58 -6.43
N VAL A 674 -28.95 48.54 -7.02
CA VAL A 674 -28.15 49.62 -7.64
C VAL A 674 -27.15 50.26 -6.65
N SER A 675 -25.86 50.47 -6.91
CA SER A 675 -24.89 50.14 -7.96
C SER A 675 -23.48 50.48 -7.41
N GLU A 676 -22.45 49.95 -8.07
CA GLU A 676 -21.13 50.54 -8.37
C GLU A 676 -20.65 51.80 -7.60
N ALA A 677 -19.46 51.69 -6.99
CA ALA A 677 -18.21 52.36 -7.45
C ALA A 677 -17.22 52.57 -6.28
N ALA A 678 -15.95 52.27 -6.57
CA ALA A 678 -14.75 52.49 -5.74
C ALA A 678 -14.31 53.98 -5.76
N PRO A 679 -13.06 54.33 -5.40
CA PRO A 679 -12.29 54.19 -4.15
C PRO A 679 -11.81 55.58 -3.63
N ARG A 680 -11.20 55.66 -2.42
CA ARG A 680 -10.18 56.67 -1.99
C ARG A 680 -9.87 56.50 -0.50
N GLU A 681 -8.64 56.14 -0.12
CA GLU A 681 -7.45 56.97 0.16
C GLU A 681 -7.26 57.31 1.66
N VAL A 682 -6.22 56.68 2.22
CA VAL A 682 -5.19 57.10 3.19
C VAL A 682 -5.31 58.45 3.93
N SER A 683 -5.26 58.42 5.27
CA SER A 683 -4.33 59.19 6.14
C SER A 683 -4.62 58.82 7.62
N GLU A 684 -3.67 58.26 8.37
CA GLU A 684 -2.56 58.87 9.14
C GLU A 684 -2.93 59.44 10.53
N ALA A 685 -2.11 59.02 11.50
CA ALA A 685 -1.74 59.65 12.77
C ALA A 685 -2.61 59.48 14.06
N ALA A 686 -1.94 58.86 15.05
CA ALA A 686 -2.13 58.91 16.51
C ALA A 686 -1.85 60.35 17.06
N PRO A 687 -1.71 60.66 18.40
CA PRO A 687 -1.61 59.82 19.61
C PRO A 687 -2.31 60.40 20.88
N ARG A 688 -2.17 59.71 22.05
CA ARG A 688 -2.03 60.24 23.45
C ARG A 688 -2.17 59.07 24.45
N GLU A 689 -1.11 58.65 25.16
CA GLU A 689 -0.61 59.09 26.49
C GLU A 689 -1.57 58.75 27.67
N VAL A 690 -1.29 57.75 28.52
CA VAL A 690 -0.39 57.65 29.72
C VAL A 690 -0.94 58.32 31.00
N SER A 691 -1.22 57.51 32.03
CA SER A 691 -0.90 57.68 33.49
C SER A 691 -1.59 56.54 34.27
N GLU A 692 -0.94 55.68 35.07
CA GLU A 692 -0.13 55.79 36.31
C GLU A 692 -0.91 55.60 37.63
N ALA A 693 -0.35 54.68 38.44
CA ALA A 693 -0.27 54.63 39.91
C ALA A 693 -1.40 54.02 40.78
N ALA A 694 -0.99 52.97 41.52
CA ALA A 694 -1.54 52.45 42.79
C ALA A 694 -1.17 53.37 43.99
N PRO A 695 -1.59 53.18 45.28
CA PRO A 695 -1.17 52.01 46.11
C PRO A 695 -2.02 51.64 47.39
N ARG A 696 -1.62 50.52 48.06
CA ARG A 696 -1.65 50.19 49.54
C ARG A 696 -3.00 49.98 50.28
N GLU A 697 -3.15 49.26 51.40
CA GLU A 697 -2.50 48.18 52.21
C GLU A 697 -3.40 47.94 53.48
N GLY A 698 -3.31 46.75 54.12
CA GLY A 698 -3.71 46.47 55.54
C GLY A 698 -5.14 45.92 55.77
N ALA A 699 -5.43 44.66 56.18
CA ALA A 699 -5.06 43.81 57.33
C ALA A 699 -6.02 43.91 58.55
N GLU A 700 -6.80 42.83 58.84
CA GLU A 700 -7.03 42.18 60.16
C GLU A 700 -8.27 41.24 60.18
N GLU A 701 -8.08 39.98 60.64
CA GLU A 701 -9.08 39.02 61.17
C GLU A 701 -9.36 39.33 62.68
N PRO A 702 -10.29 38.69 63.47
CA PRO A 702 -11.10 37.44 63.35
C PRO A 702 -12.61 37.70 63.81
N PRO A 703 -13.52 36.76 64.26
CA PRO A 703 -13.39 35.37 64.70
C PRO A 703 -14.49 34.35 64.28
N ARG A 704 -14.31 33.10 64.75
CA ARG A 704 -15.05 31.84 64.50
C ARG A 704 -16.27 31.65 65.43
N ALA A 705 -17.35 31.01 64.96
CA ALA A 705 -18.02 29.81 65.55
C ALA A 705 -19.40 29.46 64.92
N GLY A 706 -19.68 28.14 64.76
CA GLY A 706 -20.99 27.46 64.54
C GLY A 706 -21.39 27.23 63.07
N GLY A 707 -21.37 26.02 62.48
CA GLY A 707 -22.32 24.88 62.66
C GLY A 707 -23.55 25.11 61.75
N GLU A 708 -23.87 24.39 60.66
CA GLU A 708 -24.03 22.94 60.42
C GLU A 708 -24.05 22.59 58.90
N GLU A 709 -23.88 21.29 58.61
CA GLU A 709 -24.21 20.52 57.39
C GLU A 709 -23.54 20.81 56.03
N ARG A 710 -22.51 20.00 55.73
CA ARG A 710 -22.00 19.77 54.36
C ARG A 710 -22.82 18.67 53.68
N ALA A 711 -23.40 19.02 52.54
CA ALA A 711 -23.90 18.09 51.52
C ALA A 711 -22.83 17.06 51.10
N PRO A 712 -23.22 15.82 50.76
CA PRO A 712 -22.29 14.72 50.55
C PRO A 712 -21.39 15.01 49.35
N ARG A 713 -20.07 14.86 49.56
CA ARG A 713 -19.09 14.75 48.48
C ARG A 713 -19.59 13.69 47.51
N ALA A 714 -19.90 14.09 46.27
CA ALA A 714 -20.10 13.17 45.17
C ALA A 714 -18.94 12.17 45.17
N GLN A 715 -19.25 10.91 45.47
CA GLN A 715 -18.31 9.82 45.37
C GLN A 715 -17.69 9.90 43.98
N ARG A 716 -16.36 10.06 43.91
CA ARG A 716 -15.63 9.72 42.70
C ARG A 716 -16.01 8.28 42.39
N ILE A 717 -16.87 8.11 41.40
CA ILE A 717 -17.18 6.81 40.83
C ILE A 717 -15.83 6.24 40.41
N ALA A 718 -15.39 5.17 41.09
CA ALA A 718 -14.22 4.44 40.69
C ALA A 718 -14.42 4.01 39.22
N PRO A 719 -13.38 4.09 38.36
CA PRO A 719 -13.50 3.65 36.98
C PRO A 719 -14.05 2.21 36.96
N PRO A 720 -14.96 1.86 36.02
CA PRO A 720 -15.58 0.55 36.00
C PRO A 720 -14.51 -0.55 35.94
N LYS A 721 -14.65 -1.56 36.80
CA LYS A 721 -13.80 -2.76 36.83
C LYS A 721 -13.99 -3.59 35.55
N GLY A 722 -12.93 -3.79 34.77
CA GLY A 722 -12.83 -4.77 33.67
C GLY A 722 -13.16 -4.24 32.26
N ARG A 723 -12.42 -4.71 31.24
CA ARG A 723 -12.54 -4.31 29.82
C ARG A 723 -13.86 -4.73 29.12
N GLY A 724 -14.92 -5.10 29.84
CA GLY A 724 -16.12 -5.77 29.26
C GLY A 724 -15.79 -7.13 28.62
N GLY A 725 -16.76 -7.85 28.05
CA GLY A 725 -16.54 -9.07 27.22
C GLY A 725 -16.06 -10.34 27.95
N ILE A 726 -16.08 -11.47 27.23
CA ILE A 726 -15.72 -12.82 27.70
C ILE A 726 -14.40 -13.26 27.07
N ARG A 727 -13.49 -13.84 27.87
CA ARG A 727 -12.19 -14.34 27.41
C ARG A 727 -12.30 -15.77 26.90
N TYR A 728 -11.63 -16.07 25.81
CA TYR A 728 -11.50 -17.40 25.25
C TYR A 728 -10.04 -17.64 24.87
N ARG A 729 -9.59 -18.88 25.02
CA ARG A 729 -8.31 -19.34 24.50
C ARG A 729 -8.56 -20.20 23.28
N PHE A 730 -8.02 -19.81 22.14
CA PHE A 730 -8.06 -20.57 20.91
C PHE A 730 -6.72 -21.25 20.68
N GLN A 731 -6.77 -22.50 20.22
CA GLN A 731 -5.61 -23.24 19.71
C GLN A 731 -5.66 -23.22 18.18
N PHE A 732 -4.52 -22.97 17.55
CA PHE A 732 -4.40 -22.98 16.09
C PHE A 732 -3.08 -23.57 15.61
N GLU A 733 -3.04 -23.91 14.33
CA GLU A 733 -1.87 -24.41 13.63
C GLU A 733 -1.43 -23.41 12.58
N LYS A 734 -0.11 -23.38 12.32
CA LYS A 734 0.54 -22.55 11.31
C LYS A 734 1.40 -23.47 10.44
N THR A 735 0.84 -23.90 9.32
CA THR A 735 1.42 -24.83 8.35
C THR A 735 1.45 -24.23 6.94
N GLY A 736 2.03 -24.91 5.97
CA GLY A 736 2.00 -24.49 4.56
C GLY A 736 2.52 -23.06 4.33
N PRO A 737 1.89 -22.27 3.43
CA PRO A 737 2.26 -20.88 3.16
C PRO A 737 2.25 -19.98 4.41
N MET A 738 1.33 -20.23 5.35
CA MET A 738 1.26 -19.44 6.59
C MET A 738 2.55 -19.52 7.40
N ALA A 739 3.29 -20.64 7.38
CA ALA A 739 4.60 -20.78 8.04
C ALA A 739 5.62 -19.72 7.59
N LEU A 740 5.51 -19.25 6.34
CA LEU A 740 6.38 -18.25 5.71
C LEU A 740 5.97 -16.80 6.03
N LEU A 741 4.87 -16.59 6.74
CA LEU A 741 4.48 -15.27 7.24
C LEU A 741 5.11 -14.96 8.60
N GLY A 742 5.43 -13.68 8.80
CA GLY A 742 5.94 -13.18 10.07
C GLY A 742 4.88 -13.20 11.16
N HIS A 743 5.29 -13.02 12.42
CA HIS A 743 4.33 -12.95 13.53
C HIS A 743 3.34 -11.79 13.37
N LEU A 744 3.80 -10.63 12.89
CA LEU A 744 2.95 -9.45 12.70
C LEU A 744 1.86 -9.68 11.64
N ASP A 745 2.15 -10.46 10.59
CA ASP A 745 1.15 -10.84 9.59
C ASP A 745 0.04 -11.70 10.22
N VAL A 746 0.40 -12.66 11.07
CA VAL A 746 -0.57 -13.50 11.80
C VAL A 746 -1.42 -12.65 12.75
N VAL A 747 -0.80 -11.69 13.44
CA VAL A 747 -1.50 -10.75 14.34
C VAL A 747 -2.51 -9.88 13.58
N ARG A 748 -2.20 -9.51 12.33
CA ARG A 748 -3.13 -8.79 11.43
C ARG A 748 -4.23 -9.69 10.88
N GLU A 749 -3.92 -10.95 10.59
CA GLU A 749 -4.87 -11.87 9.96
C GLU A 749 -5.96 -12.36 10.92
N LEU A 750 -5.65 -12.57 12.20
CA LEU A 750 -6.62 -13.11 13.15
C LEU A 750 -7.88 -12.24 13.31
N PRO A 751 -7.80 -10.90 13.46
CA PRO A 751 -8.97 -10.02 13.42
C PRO A 751 -9.76 -10.11 12.11
N ARG A 752 -9.08 -10.34 10.97
CA ARG A 752 -9.75 -10.48 9.67
C ARG A 752 -10.58 -11.75 9.60
N VAL A 753 -10.03 -12.87 10.08
CA VAL A 753 -10.78 -14.13 10.22
C VAL A 753 -12.04 -13.95 11.06
N LEU A 754 -11.91 -13.29 12.23
CA LEU A 754 -13.05 -13.03 13.12
C LEU A 754 -14.13 -12.15 12.47
N ARG A 755 -13.74 -11.13 11.69
CA ARG A 755 -14.68 -10.31 10.92
C ARG A 755 -15.38 -11.11 9.81
N ARG A 756 -14.64 -11.94 9.06
CA ARG A 756 -15.21 -12.80 8.01
C ARG A 756 -16.28 -13.76 8.54
N VAL A 757 -16.17 -14.21 9.78
CA VAL A 757 -17.16 -15.08 10.45
C VAL A 757 -18.19 -14.32 11.30
N GLY A 758 -18.16 -12.99 11.31
CA GLY A 758 -19.10 -12.16 12.06
C GLY A 758 -18.99 -12.29 13.59
N ALA A 759 -17.80 -12.58 14.12
CA ALA A 759 -17.55 -12.71 15.56
C ALA A 759 -17.11 -11.37 16.17
N PRO A 760 -17.97 -10.68 16.97
CA PRO A 760 -17.65 -9.36 17.50
C PRO A 760 -16.59 -9.41 18.61
N MET A 761 -15.51 -8.66 18.41
CA MET A 761 -14.35 -8.58 19.30
C MET A 761 -14.47 -7.41 20.29
N THR A 762 -13.91 -7.59 21.48
CA THR A 762 -13.64 -6.46 22.40
C THR A 762 -12.31 -5.80 22.06
N PHE A 763 -12.18 -4.50 22.31
CA PHE A 763 -10.96 -3.73 22.00
C PHE A 763 -10.38 -3.04 23.23
N THR A 764 -9.09 -2.74 23.18
CA THR A 764 -8.37 -2.00 24.23
C THR A 764 -8.85 -0.55 24.37
N ALA A 765 -8.70 0.02 25.57
CA ALA A 765 -8.95 1.45 25.82
C ALA A 765 -7.71 2.29 25.46
N GLY A 766 -7.91 3.40 24.75
CA GLY A 766 -6.83 4.33 24.38
C GLY A 766 -7.09 5.04 23.05
N PHE A 767 -6.12 5.84 22.58
CA PHE A 767 -6.22 6.58 21.30
C PHE A 767 -6.25 5.65 20.07
N HIS A 768 -5.77 4.41 20.20
CA HIS A 768 -5.78 3.38 19.16
C HIS A 768 -6.28 2.03 19.74
N PRO A 769 -7.60 1.83 19.92
CA PRO A 769 -8.18 0.54 20.28
C PRO A 769 -7.75 -0.53 19.29
N LYS A 770 -7.07 -1.56 19.80
CA LYS A 770 -6.76 -2.80 19.08
C LYS A 770 -7.62 -3.92 19.65
N PRO A 771 -7.96 -4.97 18.89
CA PRO A 771 -8.60 -6.14 19.45
C PRO A 771 -7.81 -6.65 20.67
N ASP A 772 -8.51 -6.98 21.76
CA ASP A 772 -7.90 -7.45 23.00
C ASP A 772 -7.45 -8.91 22.82
N MET A 773 -6.23 -9.07 22.33
CA MET A 773 -5.61 -10.36 22.01
C MET A 773 -4.24 -10.49 22.67
N THR A 774 -3.90 -11.67 23.18
CA THR A 774 -2.59 -12.04 23.70
C THR A 774 -2.13 -13.33 23.04
N PHE A 775 -1.01 -13.30 22.34
CA PHE A 775 -0.49 -14.46 21.62
C PHE A 775 0.52 -15.27 22.43
N SER A 776 0.72 -16.52 22.05
CA SER A 776 1.91 -17.31 22.37
C SER A 776 3.22 -16.60 21.92
N PRO A 777 4.39 -16.98 22.46
CA PRO A 777 5.67 -16.45 22.01
C PRO A 777 5.88 -16.58 20.51
N ALA A 778 6.33 -15.48 19.91
CA ALA A 778 6.55 -15.37 18.47
C ALA A 778 7.48 -16.48 17.97
N LEU A 779 7.09 -17.08 16.86
CA LEU A 779 7.82 -18.13 16.17
C LEU A 779 8.80 -17.51 15.16
N SER A 780 9.95 -18.14 14.94
CA SER A 780 10.87 -17.72 13.88
C SER A 780 10.23 -17.92 12.50
N LEU A 781 10.59 -17.06 11.53
CA LEU A 781 10.10 -17.14 10.17
C LEU A 781 10.42 -18.52 9.55
N GLY A 782 9.46 -19.10 8.82
CA GLY A 782 9.64 -20.41 8.17
C GLY A 782 9.49 -21.63 9.08
N VAL A 783 9.40 -21.45 10.41
CA VAL A 783 9.14 -22.56 11.33
C VAL A 783 7.65 -22.90 11.31
N ILE A 784 7.34 -24.18 11.18
CA ILE A 784 5.97 -24.72 11.19
C ILE A 784 5.54 -24.88 12.64
N SER A 785 4.25 -24.71 12.93
CA SER A 785 3.71 -25.04 14.25
C SER A 785 2.40 -25.78 14.16
N LEU A 786 2.28 -26.78 15.01
CA LEU A 786 1.09 -27.59 15.18
C LEU A 786 0.33 -27.25 16.46
N ASP A 787 0.83 -26.30 17.26
CA ASP A 787 0.28 -25.98 18.57
C ASP A 787 0.57 -24.54 18.99
N GLU A 788 -0.21 -23.60 18.44
CA GLU A 788 -0.22 -22.19 18.82
C GLU A 788 -1.45 -21.82 19.62
N TYR A 789 -1.34 -20.74 20.39
CA TYR A 789 -2.46 -20.24 21.18
C TYR A 789 -2.62 -18.73 21.10
N VAL A 790 -3.86 -18.29 21.20
CA VAL A 790 -4.22 -16.89 21.38
C VAL A 790 -5.36 -16.78 22.40
N ASP A 791 -5.16 -15.93 23.40
CA ASP A 791 -6.22 -15.49 24.29
C ASP A 791 -6.88 -14.27 23.64
N LEU A 792 -8.18 -14.33 23.39
CA LEU A 792 -8.96 -13.25 22.78
C LEU A 792 -10.24 -12.98 23.55
N ARG A 793 -10.75 -11.75 23.46
CA ARG A 793 -11.96 -11.33 24.17
C ARG A 793 -13.08 -11.02 23.18
N LEU A 794 -14.22 -11.71 23.33
CA LEU A 794 -15.42 -11.53 22.50
C LEU A 794 -16.50 -10.79 23.30
N GLU A 795 -17.39 -10.09 22.59
CA GLU A 795 -18.48 -9.34 23.22
C GLU A 795 -19.56 -10.25 23.81
N ARG A 796 -19.79 -11.42 23.19
CA ARG A 796 -20.86 -12.35 23.54
C ARG A 796 -20.34 -13.58 24.28
N ASP A 797 -21.16 -14.09 25.18
CA ASP A 797 -20.99 -15.41 25.76
C ASP A 797 -21.43 -16.46 24.74
N ILE A 798 -20.60 -17.48 24.53
CA ILE A 798 -20.78 -18.54 23.54
C ILE A 798 -20.76 -19.86 24.30
N ASP A 799 -21.81 -20.66 24.11
CA ASP A 799 -21.89 -21.99 24.68
C ASP A 799 -20.90 -22.95 24.00
N PRO A 800 -20.65 -24.16 24.56
CA PRO A 800 -19.66 -25.09 23.99
C PRO A 800 -19.93 -25.46 22.53
N ALA A 801 -21.20 -25.71 22.16
CA ALA A 801 -21.56 -26.07 20.79
C ALA A 801 -21.33 -24.92 19.80
N GLY A 802 -21.67 -23.69 20.20
CA GLY A 802 -21.39 -22.47 19.44
C GLY A 802 -19.90 -22.18 19.32
N LEU A 803 -19.10 -22.50 20.34
CA LEU A 803 -17.66 -22.33 20.32
C LEU A 803 -16.99 -23.29 19.33
N ASP A 804 -17.43 -24.55 19.30
CA ASP A 804 -16.98 -25.52 18.31
C ASP A 804 -17.38 -25.13 16.87
N ALA A 805 -18.60 -24.59 16.71
CA ALA A 805 -19.05 -24.05 15.43
C ALA A 805 -18.19 -22.85 14.99
N LEU A 806 -17.83 -21.95 15.92
CA LEU A 806 -16.94 -20.83 15.67
C LEU A 806 -15.55 -21.29 15.25
N VAL A 807 -14.96 -22.29 15.92
CA VAL A 807 -13.65 -22.87 15.55
C VAL A 807 -13.66 -23.41 14.11
N ARG A 808 -14.73 -24.13 13.73
CA ARG A 808 -14.90 -24.63 12.35
C ARG A 808 -15.04 -23.48 11.34
N ALA A 809 -15.86 -22.48 11.65
CA ALA A 809 -16.07 -21.31 10.81
C ALA A 809 -14.77 -20.50 10.62
N MET A 810 -14.02 -20.27 11.72
CA MET A 810 -12.74 -19.56 11.67
C MET A 810 -11.73 -20.31 10.81
N THR A 811 -11.65 -21.63 10.91
CA THR A 811 -10.78 -22.45 10.05
C THR A 811 -11.16 -22.34 8.58
N ALA A 812 -12.44 -22.45 8.25
CA ALA A 812 -12.92 -22.31 6.87
C ALA A 812 -12.68 -20.91 6.29
N ALA A 813 -12.75 -19.88 7.15
CA ALA A 813 -12.51 -18.50 6.76
C ALA A 813 -11.03 -18.11 6.81
N SER A 814 -10.10 -19.00 7.12
CA SER A 814 -8.66 -18.68 7.26
C SER A 814 -7.87 -18.93 5.97
N PRO A 815 -6.73 -18.23 5.76
CA PRO A 815 -5.83 -18.56 4.66
C PRO A 815 -5.29 -19.98 4.77
N ARG A 816 -4.86 -20.55 3.64
CA ARG A 816 -4.36 -21.92 3.58
C ARG A 816 -3.16 -22.09 4.54
N GLY A 817 -3.31 -23.00 5.50
CA GLY A 817 -2.28 -23.31 6.48
C GLY A 817 -2.50 -22.66 7.86
N LEU A 818 -3.52 -21.81 8.03
CA LEU A 818 -3.98 -21.36 9.34
C LEU A 818 -5.26 -22.14 9.70
N ALA A 819 -5.20 -22.98 10.74
CA ALA A 819 -6.33 -23.81 11.13
C ALA A 819 -6.56 -23.76 12.63
N PHE A 820 -7.80 -23.49 13.06
CA PHE A 820 -8.18 -23.51 14.47
C PHE A 820 -8.58 -24.93 14.86
N ARG A 821 -8.07 -25.41 16.00
CA ARG A 821 -8.25 -26.81 16.45
C ARG A 821 -9.17 -26.94 17.64
N GLY A 822 -9.28 -25.90 18.46
CA GLY A 822 -10.19 -25.88 19.59
C GLY A 822 -10.21 -24.53 20.26
N ALA A 823 -11.15 -24.36 21.17
CA ALA A 823 -11.18 -23.21 22.05
C ALA A 823 -11.81 -23.56 23.40
N VAL A 824 -11.41 -22.83 24.44
CA VAL A 824 -12.00 -22.93 25.78
C VAL A 824 -12.35 -21.55 26.32
N LYS A 825 -13.47 -21.44 27.02
CA LYS A 825 -13.87 -20.23 27.73
C LYS A 825 -13.02 -20.07 29.00
N LEU A 826 -12.50 -18.87 29.22
CA LEU A 826 -11.67 -18.53 30.39
C LEU A 826 -12.50 -17.74 31.42
N GLY A 827 -12.48 -18.21 32.66
CA GLY A 827 -13.01 -17.51 33.83
C GLY A 827 -12.11 -16.36 34.29
N PRO A 828 -12.53 -15.57 35.29
CA PRO A 828 -11.76 -14.43 35.82
C PRO A 828 -10.37 -14.81 36.36
N ASP A 829 -10.28 -15.97 37.01
CA ASP A 829 -9.07 -16.45 37.69
C ASP A 829 -8.12 -17.24 36.77
N ASP A 830 -8.53 -17.51 35.53
CA ASP A 830 -7.69 -18.22 34.57
C ASP A 830 -6.50 -17.34 34.14
N PRO A 831 -5.26 -17.86 34.25
CA PRO A 831 -4.06 -17.09 33.93
C PRO A 831 -3.88 -16.89 32.43
N ALA A 832 -3.29 -15.74 32.09
CA ALA A 832 -2.93 -15.39 30.71
C ALA A 832 -1.83 -16.33 30.15
N LEU A 833 -1.83 -16.54 28.84
CA LEU A 833 -0.85 -17.38 28.14
C LEU A 833 0.61 -17.11 28.54
N SER A 834 1.00 -15.83 28.67
CA SER A 834 2.37 -15.43 29.01
C SER A 834 2.84 -15.91 30.38
N LYS A 835 1.92 -16.24 31.30
CA LYS A 835 2.23 -16.79 32.62
C LYS A 835 2.21 -18.33 32.65
N LEU A 836 1.59 -18.96 31.66
CA LEU A 836 1.39 -20.40 31.61
C LEU A 836 2.44 -21.13 30.78
N ILE A 837 2.90 -20.53 29.69
CA ILE A 837 3.85 -21.17 28.77
C ILE A 837 5.20 -21.29 29.47
N ALA A 838 5.58 -22.52 29.79
CA ALA A 838 6.84 -22.84 30.46
C ALA A 838 7.91 -23.33 29.48
N GLY A 839 7.50 -23.91 28.34
CA GLY A 839 8.40 -24.47 27.36
C GLY A 839 7.71 -24.86 26.06
N ALA A 840 8.53 -25.35 25.13
CA ALA A 840 8.10 -25.81 23.82
C ALA A 840 8.81 -27.11 23.43
N ARG A 841 8.10 -27.94 22.67
CA ARG A 841 8.61 -29.18 22.07
C ARG A 841 8.77 -28.97 20.58
N TYR A 842 9.94 -29.25 20.05
CA TYR A 842 10.25 -29.14 18.63
C TYR A 842 10.72 -30.46 18.06
N ALA A 843 10.35 -30.72 16.81
CA ALA A 843 11.04 -31.67 15.95
C ALA A 843 11.95 -30.90 15.00
N LEU A 844 13.23 -31.25 14.95
CA LEU A 844 14.20 -30.72 13.99
C LEU A 844 14.50 -31.82 12.99
N ALA A 845 13.96 -31.69 11.79
CA ALA A 845 14.03 -32.68 10.72
C ALA A 845 15.18 -32.36 9.76
N PHE A 846 15.97 -33.39 9.44
CA PHE A 846 17.10 -33.36 8.52
C PHE A 846 16.90 -34.40 7.43
N ALA A 847 17.36 -34.11 6.22
CA ALA A 847 17.51 -35.16 5.22
C ALA A 847 18.58 -36.15 5.70
N ARG A 848 18.30 -37.45 5.65
CA ARG A 848 19.23 -38.49 6.10
C ARG A 848 20.58 -38.40 5.37
N SER A 849 20.54 -38.07 4.09
CA SER A 849 21.72 -37.80 3.25
C SER A 849 22.54 -36.58 3.68
N ALA A 850 21.94 -35.58 4.33
CA ALA A 850 22.65 -34.40 4.82
C ALA A 850 23.42 -34.66 6.13
N ILE A 851 23.05 -35.71 6.86
CA ILE A 851 23.79 -36.19 8.05
C ILE A 851 24.85 -37.22 7.62
N GLY A 852 24.49 -38.13 6.70
CA GLY A 852 25.34 -39.22 6.25
C GLY A 852 25.44 -40.37 7.25
N GLY A 853 26.04 -41.49 6.82
CA GLY A 853 26.25 -42.67 7.66
C GLY A 853 24.97 -43.24 8.30
N ASP A 854 25.10 -43.77 9.51
CA ASP A 854 23.97 -44.11 10.39
C ASP A 854 23.49 -42.84 11.10
N ALA A 855 22.59 -42.11 10.43
CA ALA A 855 22.17 -40.78 10.84
C ALA A 855 21.51 -40.76 12.23
N GLU A 856 20.74 -41.79 12.61
CA GLU A 856 20.16 -41.92 13.94
C GLU A 856 21.25 -42.10 14.99
N ALA A 857 22.19 -43.02 14.78
CA ALA A 857 23.26 -43.24 15.76
C ALA A 857 24.10 -41.98 15.96
N ILE A 858 24.42 -41.27 14.87
CA ILE A 858 25.15 -39.99 14.90
C ILE A 858 24.38 -38.93 15.69
N LEU A 859 23.10 -38.73 15.37
CA LEU A 859 22.27 -37.74 16.05
C LEU A 859 22.01 -38.11 17.52
N ALA A 860 21.85 -39.39 17.85
CA ALA A 860 21.71 -39.86 19.23
C ALA A 860 22.94 -39.55 20.08
N ALA A 861 24.14 -39.80 19.54
CA ALA A 861 25.39 -39.46 20.20
C ALA A 861 25.54 -37.95 20.40
N ARG A 862 25.22 -37.14 19.36
CA ARG A 862 25.27 -35.67 19.42
C ARG A 862 24.26 -35.09 20.42
N CYS A 863 23.04 -35.62 20.49
CA CYS A 863 22.04 -35.24 21.49
C CYS A 863 22.53 -35.50 22.93
N SER A 864 23.13 -36.68 23.16
CA SER A 864 23.69 -37.04 24.46
C SER A 864 24.86 -36.13 24.85
N ALA A 865 25.76 -35.82 23.92
CA ALA A 865 26.85 -34.89 24.13
C ALA A 865 26.36 -33.46 24.46
N ALA A 866 25.35 -32.96 23.74
CA ALA A 866 24.76 -31.65 23.98
C ALA A 866 24.11 -31.54 25.37
N LEU A 867 23.42 -32.59 25.84
CA LEU A 867 22.83 -32.61 27.18
C LEU A 867 23.88 -32.70 28.30
N ALA A 868 24.99 -33.39 28.06
CA ALA A 868 26.10 -33.53 29.00
C ALA A 868 27.02 -32.29 29.06
N ALA A 869 27.02 -31.44 28.03
CA ALA A 869 27.82 -30.23 27.98
C ALA A 869 27.45 -29.25 29.10
N ALA A 870 28.45 -28.57 29.66
CA ALA A 870 28.25 -27.53 30.67
C ALA A 870 27.74 -26.20 30.07
N SER A 871 28.13 -25.92 28.82
CA SER A 871 27.74 -24.71 28.07
C SER A 871 27.75 -25.00 26.57
N LEU A 872 26.80 -24.41 25.84
CA LEU A 872 26.67 -24.48 24.38
C LEU A 872 26.46 -23.05 23.83
N PRO A 873 27.52 -22.23 23.78
CA PRO A 873 27.41 -20.85 23.34
C PRO A 873 27.22 -20.74 21.83
N ILE A 874 26.30 -19.89 21.39
CA ILE A 874 26.10 -19.54 20.00
C ILE A 874 25.99 -18.03 19.84
N ARG A 875 26.55 -17.52 18.74
CA ARG A 875 26.46 -16.11 18.36
C ARG A 875 25.10 -15.86 17.70
N ARG A 876 24.27 -15.02 18.32
CA ARG A 876 23.00 -14.53 17.76
C ARG A 876 23.18 -13.11 17.27
N GLU A 877 22.84 -12.85 16.01
CA GLU A 877 22.77 -11.48 15.48
C GLU A 877 21.35 -10.91 15.65
N ILE A 878 21.28 -9.68 16.14
CA ILE A 878 20.07 -8.88 16.31
C ILE A 878 20.41 -7.47 15.81
N ASP A 879 19.79 -7.02 14.73
CA ASP A 879 19.95 -5.66 14.20
C ASP A 879 21.44 -5.22 14.05
N ARG A 880 22.27 -6.12 13.50
CA ARG A 880 23.73 -5.94 13.32
C ARG A 880 24.56 -5.89 14.63
N LEU A 881 23.95 -6.15 15.78
CA LEU A 881 24.62 -6.39 17.06
C LEU A 881 24.68 -7.89 17.34
N ALA A 882 25.83 -8.38 17.77
CA ALA A 882 26.01 -9.78 18.14
C ALA A 882 25.86 -9.97 19.66
N LYS A 883 25.02 -10.92 20.06
CA LYS A 883 24.84 -11.36 21.43
C LYS A 883 25.19 -12.85 21.53
N MET A 884 25.97 -13.23 22.54
CA MET A 884 26.19 -14.65 22.85
C MET A 884 25.00 -15.20 23.63
N VAL A 885 24.49 -16.35 23.19
CA VAL A 885 23.39 -17.08 23.85
C VAL A 885 23.89 -18.47 24.18
N ASP A 886 23.76 -18.90 25.43
CA ASP A 886 24.09 -20.26 25.82
C ASP A 886 22.83 -21.15 25.70
N VAL A 887 22.80 -21.99 24.65
CA VAL A 887 21.68 -22.89 24.35
C VAL A 887 21.45 -23.91 25.47
N ARG A 888 22.52 -24.33 26.16
CA ARG A 888 22.45 -25.35 27.21
C ARG A 888 21.53 -24.92 28.36
N GLN A 889 21.43 -23.62 28.63
CA GLN A 889 20.57 -23.08 29.68
C GLN A 889 19.08 -23.29 29.43
N TYR A 890 18.69 -23.48 28.17
CA TYR A 890 17.29 -23.66 27.75
C TYR A 890 16.96 -25.10 27.38
N LEU A 891 17.94 -25.89 26.93
CA LEU A 891 17.74 -27.28 26.49
C LEU A 891 17.48 -28.22 27.68
N VAL A 892 16.30 -28.84 27.69
CA VAL A 892 15.86 -29.76 28.75
C VAL A 892 15.97 -31.21 28.31
N ARG A 893 15.59 -31.51 27.07
CA ARG A 893 15.65 -32.85 26.47
C ARG A 893 16.06 -32.74 25.01
N ALA A 894 16.82 -33.72 24.53
CA ALA A 894 17.18 -33.90 23.14
C ALA A 894 17.36 -35.40 22.86
N GLU A 895 16.62 -35.95 21.91
CA GLU A 895 16.70 -37.36 21.52
C GLU A 895 16.31 -37.55 20.05
N VAL A 896 16.65 -38.70 19.47
CA VAL A 896 16.20 -39.03 18.10
C VAL A 896 14.71 -39.34 18.15
N GLY A 897 13.95 -38.71 17.25
CA GLY A 897 12.50 -38.85 17.18
C GLY A 897 12.09 -40.24 16.68
N GLY A 898 11.14 -40.87 17.38
CA GLY A 898 10.55 -42.14 16.98
C GLY A 898 9.46 -42.01 15.91
N PRO A 899 8.72 -43.11 15.63
CA PRO A 899 7.65 -43.13 14.62
C PRO A 899 6.58 -42.04 14.80
N ASP A 900 6.23 -41.71 16.05
CA ASP A 900 5.24 -40.67 16.36
C ASP A 900 5.71 -39.27 15.93
N VAL A 901 6.99 -38.97 16.12
CA VAL A 901 7.57 -37.69 15.68
C VAL A 901 7.59 -37.61 14.15
N LEU A 902 7.90 -38.71 13.47
CA LEU A 902 7.83 -38.79 12.01
C LEU A 902 6.39 -38.62 11.50
N ALA A 903 5.40 -39.16 12.20
CA ALA A 903 3.98 -38.96 11.88
C ALA A 903 3.54 -37.49 12.05
N GLU A 904 4.00 -36.81 13.10
CA GLU A 904 3.76 -35.37 13.30
C GLU A 904 4.45 -34.52 12.24
N LEU A 905 5.68 -34.88 11.84
CA LEU A 905 6.37 -34.22 10.72
C LEU A 905 5.59 -34.40 9.41
N ALA A 906 5.08 -35.60 9.13
CA ALA A 906 4.23 -35.85 7.97
C ALA A 906 2.95 -35.00 8.03
N ARG A 907 2.31 -34.88 9.20
CA ARG A 907 1.14 -34.01 9.43
C ARG A 907 1.47 -32.53 9.25
N ALA A 908 2.65 -32.09 9.66
CA ALA A 908 3.17 -30.74 9.44
C ALA A 908 3.51 -30.47 7.97
N GLY A 909 3.47 -31.50 7.13
CA GLY A 909 3.77 -31.36 5.73
C GLY A 909 5.26 -31.50 5.41
N LEU A 910 5.98 -32.33 6.16
CA LEU A 910 7.36 -32.72 5.88
C LEU A 910 7.39 -34.21 5.59
N ALA A 911 7.70 -34.58 4.35
CA ALA A 911 7.78 -35.96 3.89
C ALA A 911 9.10 -36.19 3.14
N GLY A 912 9.54 -37.44 3.07
CA GLY A 912 10.80 -37.85 2.43
C GLY A 912 11.63 -38.75 3.34
N ASP A 913 12.87 -39.04 2.92
CA ASP A 913 13.84 -39.76 3.75
C ASP A 913 14.45 -38.82 4.79
N LEU A 914 13.77 -38.75 5.93
CA LEU A 914 14.07 -37.83 7.02
C LEU A 914 14.52 -38.60 8.27
N VAL A 915 15.42 -37.96 9.02
CA VAL A 915 15.69 -38.28 10.42
C VAL A 915 15.42 -37.01 11.23
N ALA A 916 14.94 -37.15 12.46
CA ALA A 916 14.61 -36.00 13.29
C ALA A 916 15.15 -36.14 14.70
N ILE A 917 15.43 -35.00 15.33
CA ILE A 917 15.64 -34.92 16.78
C ILE A 917 14.44 -34.22 17.40
N GLU A 918 13.89 -34.82 18.45
CA GLU A 918 12.91 -34.20 19.31
C GLU A 918 13.63 -33.47 20.44
N VAL A 919 13.36 -32.18 20.58
CA VAL A 919 13.97 -31.33 21.60
C VAL A 919 12.90 -30.63 22.43
N GLU A 920 13.18 -30.53 23.73
CA GLU A 920 12.38 -29.74 24.66
C GLU A 920 13.20 -28.57 25.16
N VAL A 921 12.64 -27.37 25.04
CA VAL A 921 13.28 -26.12 25.47
C VAL A 921 12.41 -25.34 26.45
N ASP A 922 13.02 -24.76 27.47
CA ASP A 922 12.37 -23.81 28.37
C ASP A 922 12.16 -22.46 27.68
N ILE A 923 11.02 -21.83 27.97
CA ILE A 923 10.73 -20.43 27.63
C ILE A 923 10.71 -19.64 28.92
N ARG A 924 11.62 -18.66 29.06
CA ARG A 924 11.81 -17.89 30.30
C ARG A 924 11.48 -16.43 30.07
N GLY A 925 11.19 -15.69 31.15
CA GLY A 925 10.99 -14.23 31.09
C GLY A 925 12.24 -13.48 30.60
N SER A 926 13.43 -14.07 30.73
CA SER A 926 14.71 -13.56 30.19
C SER A 926 14.92 -13.84 28.69
N GLY A 927 14.02 -14.58 28.04
CA GLY A 927 14.05 -14.90 26.62
C GLY A 927 13.89 -16.40 26.33
N ALA A 928 13.96 -16.75 25.03
CA ALA A 928 13.93 -18.11 24.53
C ALA A 928 15.09 -18.37 23.54
N VAL A 929 15.40 -19.65 23.32
CA VAL A 929 16.34 -20.11 22.29
C VAL A 929 15.60 -20.36 20.98
N LYS A 930 16.23 -20.05 19.83
CA LYS A 930 15.65 -20.36 18.51
C LYS A 930 15.85 -21.84 18.19
N SER A 931 14.91 -22.46 17.49
CA SER A 931 15.06 -23.86 17.05
C SER A 931 16.29 -24.07 16.15
N SER A 932 16.63 -23.09 15.30
CA SER A 932 17.84 -23.13 14.46
C SER A 932 19.14 -23.08 15.27
N GLU A 933 19.14 -22.42 16.42
CA GLU A 933 20.29 -22.39 17.34
C GLU A 933 20.49 -23.74 18.02
N VAL A 934 19.38 -24.41 18.40
CA VAL A 934 19.41 -25.78 18.92
C VAL A 934 19.91 -26.76 17.86
N ALA A 935 19.42 -26.64 16.61
CA ALA A 935 19.91 -27.44 15.48
C ALA A 935 21.41 -27.23 15.25
N ALA A 936 21.89 -25.98 15.33
CA ALA A 936 23.29 -25.64 15.14
C ALA A 936 24.18 -26.30 16.21
N VAL A 937 23.87 -26.15 17.50
CA VAL A 937 24.73 -26.71 18.56
C VAL A 937 24.70 -28.23 18.65
N ILE A 938 23.63 -28.89 18.17
CA ILE A 938 23.53 -30.36 18.17
C ILE A 938 24.12 -30.95 16.89
N ALA A 939 23.74 -30.45 15.73
CA ALA A 939 24.03 -31.09 14.44
C ALA A 939 25.00 -30.30 13.55
N GLY A 940 25.33 -29.06 13.92
CA GLY A 940 26.12 -28.16 13.09
C GLY A 940 27.62 -28.40 13.16
N GLU A 941 28.29 -27.84 12.16
CA GLU A 941 29.74 -27.85 12.01
C GLU A 941 30.26 -26.40 12.01
N PRO A 942 31.55 -26.18 12.34
CA PRO A 942 32.16 -24.86 12.22
C PRO A 942 32.04 -24.33 10.79
N GLY A 943 31.60 -23.08 10.63
CA GLY A 943 31.40 -22.44 9.33
C GLY A 943 31.88 -20.98 9.31
N GLU A 944 31.55 -20.27 8.23
CA GLU A 944 31.87 -18.85 8.07
C GLU A 944 30.75 -17.94 8.61
N PRO A 945 31.10 -16.82 9.28
CA PRO A 945 32.45 -16.38 9.66
C PRO A 945 33.07 -17.22 10.80
N PRO A 946 34.40 -17.22 11.01
CA PRO A 946 35.07 -18.03 12.02
C PRO A 946 34.43 -17.93 13.41
N GLY A 947 34.01 -19.08 13.96
CA GLY A 947 33.25 -19.16 15.22
C GLY A 947 31.72 -19.27 15.05
N ALA A 948 31.21 -19.21 13.81
CA ALA A 948 29.84 -19.61 13.51
C ALA A 948 29.70 -21.13 13.48
N ILE A 949 28.56 -21.64 13.97
CA ILE A 949 28.18 -23.05 13.87
C ILE A 949 27.01 -23.12 12.89
N VAL A 950 27.20 -23.80 11.77
CA VAL A 950 26.21 -23.89 10.70
C VAL A 950 25.55 -25.27 10.76
N PRO A 951 24.24 -25.37 11.02
CA PRO A 951 23.53 -26.64 10.99
C PRO A 951 23.42 -27.17 9.55
N PRO A 952 23.33 -28.50 9.37
CA PRO A 952 22.86 -29.06 8.11
C PRO A 952 21.50 -28.48 7.73
N PRO A 953 21.13 -28.45 6.43
CA PRO A 953 19.81 -28.02 5.99
C PRO A 953 18.72 -28.78 6.75
N HIS A 954 17.83 -28.04 7.41
CA HIS A 954 16.82 -28.61 8.28
C HIS A 954 15.52 -27.84 8.24
N ARG A 955 14.46 -28.47 8.75
CA ARG A 955 13.15 -27.86 8.99
C ARG A 955 12.76 -28.10 10.44
N ALA A 956 12.30 -27.04 11.09
CA ALA A 956 11.83 -27.11 12.47
C ALA A 956 10.30 -27.08 12.51
N VAL A 957 9.72 -27.92 13.35
CA VAL A 957 8.28 -27.94 13.65
C VAL A 957 8.09 -27.81 15.15
N ARG A 958 7.37 -26.78 15.60
CA ARG A 958 6.87 -26.70 16.97
C ARG A 958 5.71 -27.68 17.11
N LEU A 959 5.96 -28.78 17.81
CA LEU A 959 4.97 -29.82 18.05
C LEU A 959 4.00 -29.43 19.16
N GLN A 960 4.50 -28.75 20.20
CA GLN A 960 3.69 -28.45 21.38
C GLN A 960 4.20 -27.22 22.14
N LEU A 961 3.26 -26.42 22.66
CA LEU A 961 3.47 -25.48 23.77
C LEU A 961 2.84 -26.06 25.04
N PHE A 962 3.57 -26.01 26.16
CA PHE A 962 3.09 -26.62 27.40
C PHE A 962 3.34 -25.73 28.62
N GLY A 963 2.50 -25.95 29.65
CA GLY A 963 2.73 -25.46 31.00
C GLY A 963 3.42 -26.51 31.87
N ARG A 964 3.92 -26.09 33.04
CA ARG A 964 4.49 -26.97 34.08
C ARG A 964 3.90 -26.65 35.45
N THR A 965 3.65 -27.69 36.24
CA THR A 965 3.02 -27.60 37.57
C THR A 965 3.97 -27.15 38.69
N ALA A 966 5.28 -27.12 38.46
CA ALA A 966 6.30 -26.72 39.45
C ALA A 966 7.46 -25.92 38.81
N ALA A 967 8.20 -25.15 39.64
CA ALA A 967 9.35 -24.34 39.23
C ALA A 967 10.50 -25.19 38.66
N ILE A 968 11.32 -24.58 37.80
CA ILE A 968 12.52 -25.17 37.19
C ILE A 968 13.44 -25.70 38.31
N GLY A 969 13.67 -27.02 38.37
CA GLY A 969 14.54 -27.68 39.36
C GLY A 969 13.86 -28.60 40.39
N SER A 970 12.53 -28.79 40.35
CA SER A 970 11.84 -29.80 41.17
C SER A 970 11.98 -31.23 40.61
N ALA A 971 11.81 -32.25 41.47
CA ALA A 971 12.14 -33.64 41.15
C ALA A 971 11.27 -34.33 40.06
N ALA A 972 10.16 -33.73 39.62
CA ALA A 972 9.38 -34.20 38.46
C ALA A 972 8.31 -33.16 38.04
N PRO A 973 8.65 -32.12 37.24
CA PRO A 973 7.64 -31.21 36.70
C PRO A 973 6.81 -31.92 35.62
N GLU A 974 5.52 -32.11 35.87
CA GLU A 974 4.60 -32.71 34.89
C GLU A 974 4.15 -31.65 33.87
N ARG A 975 4.24 -31.98 32.58
CA ARG A 975 3.74 -31.14 31.48
C ARG A 975 2.21 -31.19 31.45
N PHE A 976 1.57 -30.09 31.08
CA PHE A 976 0.13 -30.07 30.84
C PHE A 976 -0.25 -29.19 29.65
N SER A 977 -1.37 -29.52 29.02
CA SER A 977 -1.95 -28.75 27.90
C SER A 977 -2.46 -27.39 28.39
N LEU A 978 -2.31 -26.34 27.58
CA LEU A 978 -2.80 -25.01 27.92
C LEU A 978 -4.34 -24.89 27.95
N PHE A 979 -5.06 -25.96 27.57
CA PHE A 979 -6.50 -26.12 27.77
C PHE A 979 -6.90 -26.78 29.10
N ASP A 980 -5.98 -27.38 29.83
CA ASP A 980 -6.26 -27.91 31.17
C ASP A 980 -6.29 -26.75 32.19
N LEU A 981 -7.46 -26.12 32.30
CA LEU A 981 -7.65 -24.94 33.14
C LEU A 981 -7.49 -25.26 34.64
N ASP A 982 -7.78 -26.49 35.06
CA ASP A 982 -7.64 -26.91 36.45
C ASP A 982 -6.17 -26.97 36.87
N ARG A 983 -5.30 -27.52 36.02
CA ARG A 983 -3.85 -27.47 36.24
C ARG A 983 -3.31 -26.05 36.06
N ALA A 984 -3.81 -25.30 35.07
CA ALA A 984 -3.40 -23.92 34.82
C ALA A 984 -3.59 -23.01 36.05
N ARG A 985 -4.72 -23.12 36.76
CA ARG A 985 -5.01 -22.35 37.98
C ARG A 985 -4.08 -22.69 39.15
N ARG A 986 -3.48 -23.89 39.16
CA ARG A 986 -2.57 -24.36 40.24
C ARG A 986 -1.14 -23.85 40.08
N VAL A 987 -0.79 -23.26 38.94
CA VAL A 987 0.52 -22.60 38.72
C VAL A 987 0.60 -21.36 39.62
N LYS A 988 1.21 -21.52 40.82
CA LYS A 988 1.26 -20.50 41.88
C LYS A 988 1.74 -19.13 41.36
N GLN A 989 0.97 -18.09 41.69
CA GLN A 989 1.35 -16.68 41.61
C GLN A 989 2.65 -16.44 42.42
N ALA A 990 3.81 -16.39 41.78
CA ALA A 990 5.03 -15.93 42.44
C ALA A 990 4.93 -14.39 42.64
N PRO A 991 5.19 -13.86 43.86
CA PRO A 991 5.21 -12.41 44.06
C PRO A 991 6.38 -11.81 43.27
N GLU A 992 6.11 -10.71 42.55
CA GLU A 992 7.15 -9.88 41.93
C GLU A 992 8.17 -9.49 43.00
N ARG A 993 9.40 -10.02 42.91
CA ARG A 993 10.52 -9.44 43.64
C ARG A 993 10.80 -8.08 43.02
N ALA A 994 10.65 -7.02 43.80
CA ALA A 994 11.10 -5.68 43.47
C ALA A 994 12.56 -5.70 42.99
N PRO A 995 12.95 -4.86 42.01
CA PRO A 995 14.33 -4.79 41.56
C PRO A 995 15.18 -4.15 42.68
N SER A 996 15.97 -4.96 43.39
CA SER A 996 17.07 -4.45 44.20
C SER A 996 18.33 -4.46 43.34
N VAL A 997 18.61 -3.34 42.67
CA VAL A 997 19.99 -2.97 42.32
C VAL A 997 20.15 -1.50 42.68
N ALA A 998 20.66 -1.27 43.89
CA ALA A 998 21.34 -0.03 44.21
C ALA A 998 22.61 0.00 43.35
N LEU A 999 22.66 0.90 42.36
CA LEU A 999 23.90 1.27 41.69
C LEU A 999 24.73 2.07 42.70
N THR A 1000 25.69 1.41 43.34
CA THR A 1000 26.82 2.11 43.95
C THR A 1000 27.70 2.65 42.83
N ALA A 1001 27.82 3.98 42.80
CA ALA A 1001 28.80 4.68 41.98
C ALA A 1001 30.22 4.25 42.37
N GLY A 1002 31.00 3.82 41.39
CA GLY A 1002 32.44 3.65 41.47
C GLY A 1002 33.03 4.15 40.16
N ALA A 1003 33.73 5.28 40.24
CA ALA A 1003 34.48 5.88 39.17
C ALA A 1003 35.78 5.09 38.93
N GLU A 1004 36.04 4.72 37.67
CA GLU A 1004 37.29 4.94 36.92
C GLU A 1004 37.12 4.41 35.49
#